data_AF-A0A9D3PVI4-F1
#
_entry.id   AF-A0A9D3PVI4-F1
#
_cell.length_a   1.000
_cell.length_b   1.000
_cell.length_c   1.000
_cell.angle_alpha   90.00
_cell.angle_beta   90.00
_cell.angle_gamma   90.00
#
_symmetry.space_group_name_H-M   'P 1'
#
loop_
_entity.id
_entity.type
_entity.pdbx_description
1 polymer ?
#
loop_
_entity_poly.entity_id
_entity_poly.type
_entity_poly.pdbx_seq_one_letter_code
_entity_poly.pdbx_strand_id
1 'polypeptide(L)'
;MSRNPPLVISASQPVQVLYFCNGGKFRDGSVFDPFIMNIVPTDNFCESHTLEGMEGFSNYALIVAKSKDVSGVHFDGKLPSFKWQPVVGTEYSWAHYTYEKGRGHHTLMHPSAPIGVYSVGTVDQNSYGAPAACGLLTCIHKGQYHPPGKPFWEDDACTSLCQCNPSTGLVTCQHAQCKAEEECKVVEDVRTCVAKAVAPKWTHPHTYITVYMLNSNVKESAKNELYITSYLPDTTVVVTVNKTPFKKELHMQGPKSETVDLPSDTEMHGTGKYSKAVIISSNNYISIVSSNHKKNTVDTTLVYPVTEWGQHYYVFTPSSRGYPKEMAVFSGLEYQVLQDAVLIFASQPTHVTYQFGTKSHTLELKANEWKEIPMSRNPPLVISASQPVQVLYFCNGGKFRDGSVFDPFIMNIVPTDNFCESHTLEGMEGFSNYALIVAKSKDVSGVHFDGKLPSFKWQPVVGTEYSWAHYTYEKGRGHHTLMHPSAPIGVYSVGTVDQNSYGAPAACGLLTCIHKGQYHPPGKPFWEDDACTSLCQCNPSTGLVTCQHAQCKAEEECKVVEDVRTCAAKTVPTQIEPPIVKKCPPNSTHKKCTHVCEHSCAHAKPVVCPHVCGEGCECNHGFMFNGTSCVTAEECGCIHHGKPMKSGESLLSADCSERCTCAPGGQLHCEKAGCGQGESCVEQGGKRVCSKPDSTCHLLPSGGFKSFDGLEERVWMEGTYELALPGPGSQLPFRVIAHLNLFACEPAVIFTSIFYKDIRVEVKKDLTTMVNGNEVPLPFHMNNGLTIEESQDAVVVQHPSGLVLRYCSSGKVSLTLTAAYHGELTGLCGNFNGRVDDDLRLRNGSAADSFGSFYKDWRL
;
A
#
# COMPACT_ATOMS: atom_id res chain seq x y z
N MET A 1 -32.73 33.24 3.45
CA MET A 1 -31.92 33.64 2.28
C MET A 1 -32.88 33.97 1.12
N SER A 2 -33.14 35.25 0.79
CA SER A 2 -34.17 35.60 -0.22
C SER A 2 -34.11 37.05 -0.73
N ARG A 3 -32.97 37.52 -1.25
CA ARG A 3 -32.87 38.83 -1.93
C ARG A 3 -31.93 38.91 -3.14
N ASN A 4 -30.91 38.06 -3.24
CA ASN A 4 -30.00 38.05 -4.39
C ASN A 4 -30.33 36.86 -5.30
N PRO A 5 -30.26 37.00 -6.63
CA PRO A 5 -30.38 35.87 -7.57
C PRO A 5 -29.17 34.92 -7.45
N PRO A 6 -29.27 33.67 -7.93
CA PRO A 6 -28.13 32.76 -8.01
C PRO A 6 -27.03 33.35 -8.87
N LEU A 7 -25.79 33.32 -8.38
CA LEU A 7 -24.63 33.82 -9.12
C LEU A 7 -24.14 32.73 -10.09
N VAL A 8 -24.28 32.97 -11.39
CA VAL A 8 -23.71 32.11 -12.43
C VAL A 8 -22.22 32.41 -12.54
N ILE A 9 -21.37 31.43 -12.22
CA ILE A 9 -19.92 31.52 -12.39
C ILE A 9 -19.53 30.58 -13.54
N SER A 10 -19.56 31.12 -14.76
CA SER A 10 -19.01 30.45 -15.94
C SER A 10 -17.56 30.87 -16.10
N ALA A 11 -16.64 29.94 -15.88
CA ALA A 11 -15.21 30.12 -16.14
C ALA A 11 -14.83 29.31 -17.38
N SER A 12 -13.95 29.87 -18.22
CA SER A 12 -13.34 29.12 -19.33
C SER A 12 -12.33 28.07 -18.86
N GLN A 13 -12.05 28.00 -17.55
CA GLN A 13 -11.19 27.01 -16.93
C GLN A 13 -11.78 26.45 -15.64
N PRO A 14 -11.56 25.15 -15.30
CA PRO A 14 -11.97 24.55 -14.03
C PRO A 14 -11.42 25.31 -12.82
N VAL A 15 -12.28 26.10 -12.19
CA VAL A 15 -11.98 26.83 -10.94
C VAL A 15 -12.69 26.18 -9.76
N GLN A 16 -12.01 26.13 -8.62
CA GLN A 16 -12.65 25.75 -7.36
C GLN A 16 -13.53 26.91 -6.88
N VAL A 17 -14.84 26.78 -7.02
CA VAL A 17 -15.79 27.79 -6.55
C VAL A 17 -16.10 27.56 -5.08
N LEU A 18 -15.60 28.44 -4.22
CA LEU A 18 -15.89 28.43 -2.78
C LEU A 18 -17.04 29.40 -2.47
N TYR A 19 -18.16 28.87 -1.99
CA TYR A 19 -19.26 29.68 -1.45
C TYR A 19 -19.01 29.96 0.02
N PHE A 20 -18.82 31.24 0.34
CA PHE A 20 -18.75 31.75 1.71
C PHE A 20 -20.11 32.27 2.13
N CYS A 21 -20.72 31.65 3.15
CA CYS A 21 -21.83 32.23 3.87
C CYS A 21 -21.28 33.06 5.02
N ASN A 22 -21.52 34.37 5.04
CA ASN A 22 -21.01 35.28 6.07
C ASN A 22 -21.80 35.21 7.40
N GLY A 23 -22.39 34.06 7.70
CA GLY A 23 -23.35 33.88 8.79
C GLY A 23 -24.64 34.66 8.58
N GLY A 24 -25.41 34.85 9.63
CA GLY A 24 -26.63 35.66 9.57
C GLY A 24 -27.40 35.76 10.88
N LYS A 25 -28.51 36.49 10.83
CA LYS A 25 -29.45 36.65 11.95
C LYS A 25 -30.85 36.21 11.53
N PHE A 26 -31.46 35.31 12.29
CA PHE A 26 -32.83 34.85 12.11
C PHE A 26 -33.85 35.92 12.54
N ARG A 27 -35.13 35.70 12.21
CA ARG A 27 -36.20 36.68 12.49
C ARG A 27 -36.55 36.79 13.98
N ASP A 28 -36.30 35.75 14.76
CA ASP A 28 -36.44 35.73 16.23
C ASP A 28 -35.28 36.42 16.95
N GLY A 29 -34.18 36.70 16.26
CA GLY A 29 -32.99 37.35 16.80
C GLY A 29 -31.83 36.41 17.17
N SER A 30 -31.99 35.09 17.01
CA SER A 30 -30.86 34.14 17.02
C SER A 30 -29.90 34.39 15.84
N VAL A 31 -28.65 33.96 15.96
CA VAL A 31 -27.61 34.14 14.93
C VAL A 31 -27.07 32.80 14.47
N PHE A 32 -26.38 32.74 13.33
CA PHE A 32 -25.60 31.56 12.94
C PHE A 32 -24.26 31.99 12.34
N ASP A 33 -23.24 31.18 12.62
CA ASP A 33 -21.85 31.47 12.27
C ASP A 33 -21.59 31.38 10.76
N PRO A 34 -20.48 31.98 10.27
CA PRO A 34 -20.08 31.84 8.89
C PRO A 34 -19.57 30.43 8.58
N PHE A 35 -19.87 29.95 7.37
CA PHE A 35 -19.36 28.68 6.86
C PHE A 35 -18.91 28.81 5.40
N ILE A 36 -18.02 27.92 4.99
CA ILE A 36 -17.51 27.80 3.62
C ILE A 36 -17.89 26.43 3.07
N MET A 37 -18.29 26.37 1.79
CA MET A 37 -18.50 25.10 1.09
C MET A 37 -18.00 25.15 -0.35
N ASN A 38 -17.49 24.01 -0.84
CA ASN A 38 -17.21 23.82 -2.26
C ASN A 38 -18.53 23.76 -3.05
N ILE A 39 -18.65 24.59 -4.07
CA ILE A 39 -19.63 24.45 -5.13
C ILE A 39 -19.02 23.54 -6.20
N VAL A 40 -19.71 22.44 -6.49
CA VAL A 40 -19.29 21.41 -7.44
C VAL A 40 -19.62 21.90 -8.86
N PRO A 41 -18.73 21.73 -9.85
CA PRO A 41 -19.04 21.99 -11.26
C PRO A 41 -20.24 21.16 -11.72
N THR A 42 -21.03 21.69 -12.66
CA THR A 42 -22.20 21.01 -13.25
C THR A 42 -21.89 19.64 -13.85
N ASP A 43 -20.64 19.43 -14.23
CA ASP A 43 -20.17 18.27 -14.96
C ASP A 43 -19.68 17.16 -14.00
N ASN A 44 -19.49 17.53 -12.72
CA ASN A 44 -19.24 16.62 -11.59
C ASN A 44 -20.51 16.39 -10.76
N PHE A 45 -21.68 16.78 -11.28
CA PHE A 45 -22.98 16.38 -10.72
C PHE A 45 -23.19 14.88 -10.97
N CYS A 46 -23.87 14.18 -10.05
CA CYS A 46 -24.11 12.75 -10.15
C CYS A 46 -25.61 12.43 -10.24
N GLU A 47 -25.95 11.24 -10.72
CA GLU A 47 -27.34 10.79 -10.81
C GLU A 47 -27.93 10.42 -9.44
N SER A 48 -27.09 10.17 -8.43
CA SER A 48 -27.50 9.86 -7.06
C SER A 48 -26.48 10.37 -6.04
N HIS A 49 -26.99 11.07 -5.03
CA HIS A 49 -26.21 11.70 -3.95
C HIS A 49 -26.72 11.30 -2.57
N THR A 50 -25.80 11.14 -1.61
CA THR A 50 -26.11 10.96 -0.19
C THR A 50 -25.90 12.25 0.61
N LEU A 51 -26.82 12.50 1.54
CA LEU A 51 -26.91 13.71 2.36
C LEU A 51 -27.03 13.32 3.83
N GLU A 52 -26.22 13.90 4.71
CA GLU A 52 -26.48 13.85 6.15
C GLU A 52 -27.04 15.20 6.66
N GLY A 53 -28.09 15.12 7.46
CA GLY A 53 -28.59 16.22 8.30
C GLY A 53 -28.00 16.12 9.70
N MET A 54 -27.42 17.21 10.21
CA MET A 54 -26.92 17.26 11.59
C MET A 54 -28.07 17.46 12.60
N GLU A 55 -27.91 16.87 13.78
CA GLU A 55 -28.95 16.87 14.82
C GLU A 55 -29.09 18.25 15.50
N GLY A 56 -30.33 18.71 15.70
CA GLY A 56 -30.62 20.04 16.25
C GLY A 56 -30.55 21.20 15.24
N PHE A 57 -29.82 21.04 14.14
CA PHE A 57 -29.77 21.99 13.03
C PHE A 57 -31.07 21.98 12.21
N SER A 58 -31.43 23.14 11.67
CA SER A 58 -32.43 23.25 10.60
C SER A 58 -31.71 22.89 9.30
N ASN A 59 -32.14 21.82 8.62
CA ASN A 59 -31.38 21.22 7.52
C ASN A 59 -32.06 21.47 6.16
N TYR A 60 -31.24 21.72 5.15
CA TYR A 60 -31.66 22.16 3.82
C TYR A 60 -30.84 21.47 2.74
N ALA A 61 -31.51 20.86 1.77
CA ALA A 61 -30.89 20.48 0.51
C ALA A 61 -30.99 21.68 -0.46
N LEU A 62 -29.86 22.15 -0.99
CA LEU A 62 -29.84 23.03 -2.15
C LEU A 62 -29.63 22.16 -3.39
N ILE A 63 -30.53 22.28 -4.37
CA ILE A 63 -30.62 21.38 -5.52
C ILE A 63 -30.55 22.21 -6.80
N VAL A 64 -29.72 21.81 -7.75
CA VAL A 64 -29.57 22.43 -9.07
C VAL A 64 -29.73 21.36 -10.15
N ALA A 65 -30.63 21.58 -11.10
CA ALA A 65 -30.89 20.66 -12.21
C ALA A 65 -31.22 21.45 -13.49
N LYS A 66 -31.01 20.85 -14.66
CA LYS A 66 -31.43 21.49 -15.93
C LYS A 66 -32.95 21.67 -15.94
N SER A 67 -33.45 22.82 -16.37
CA SER A 67 -34.87 23.23 -16.26
C SER A 67 -35.85 22.31 -16.99
N LYS A 68 -35.37 21.45 -17.89
CA LYS A 68 -36.13 20.38 -18.56
C LYS A 68 -36.22 19.07 -17.74
N ASP A 69 -35.26 18.80 -16.86
CA ASP A 69 -35.08 17.54 -16.14
C ASP A 69 -35.54 17.64 -14.66
N VAL A 70 -35.90 18.85 -14.19
CA VAL A 70 -36.40 19.16 -12.83
C VAL A 70 -37.57 18.29 -12.32
N SER A 71 -38.32 17.65 -13.22
CA SER A 71 -39.48 16.80 -12.91
C SER A 71 -39.12 15.37 -12.52
N GLY A 72 -37.90 14.90 -12.80
CA GLY A 72 -37.44 13.55 -12.45
C GLY A 72 -36.66 13.45 -11.13
N VAL A 73 -36.54 14.54 -10.38
CA VAL A 73 -35.72 14.60 -9.15
C VAL A 73 -36.47 13.98 -7.98
N HIS A 74 -35.91 12.94 -7.37
CA HIS A 74 -36.47 12.20 -6.25
C HIS A 74 -35.70 12.46 -4.95
N PHE A 75 -36.41 12.60 -3.83
CA PHE A 75 -35.86 12.64 -2.47
C PHE A 75 -36.38 11.40 -1.72
N ASP A 76 -35.49 10.56 -1.19
CA ASP A 76 -35.79 9.28 -0.55
C ASP A 76 -36.78 8.42 -1.37
N GLY A 77 -36.53 8.31 -2.68
CA GLY A 77 -37.35 7.54 -3.63
C GLY A 77 -38.73 8.13 -3.95
N LYS A 78 -39.06 9.33 -3.46
CA LYS A 78 -40.34 10.02 -3.67
C LYS A 78 -40.15 11.26 -4.53
N LEU A 79 -41.21 11.72 -5.20
CA LEU A 79 -41.26 12.98 -5.97
C LEU A 79 -41.91 14.10 -5.11
N PRO A 80 -41.14 14.89 -4.34
CA PRO A 80 -41.70 16.02 -3.59
C PRO A 80 -41.96 17.23 -4.50
N SER A 81 -42.87 18.11 -4.09
CA SER A 81 -43.21 19.33 -4.81
C SER A 81 -42.16 20.45 -4.58
N PHE A 82 -40.98 20.30 -5.20
CA PHE A 82 -39.93 21.32 -5.18
C PHE A 82 -40.40 22.65 -5.81
N LYS A 83 -40.09 23.77 -5.15
CA LYS A 83 -40.38 25.12 -5.66
C LYS A 83 -39.19 25.66 -6.47
N TRP A 84 -39.04 25.09 -7.66
CA TRP A 84 -38.00 25.47 -8.63
C TRP A 84 -38.08 26.95 -9.03
N GLN A 85 -36.92 27.58 -9.18
CA GLN A 85 -36.75 28.92 -9.72
C GLN A 85 -35.68 28.88 -10.84
N PRO A 86 -35.90 29.54 -11.99
CA PRO A 86 -34.93 29.55 -13.07
C PRO A 86 -33.67 30.35 -12.68
N VAL A 87 -32.50 29.84 -13.04
CA VAL A 87 -31.23 30.57 -12.95
C VAL A 87 -31.11 31.43 -14.21
N VAL A 88 -31.49 32.71 -14.08
CA VAL A 88 -31.64 33.66 -15.18
C VAL A 88 -30.39 33.71 -16.06
N GLY A 89 -30.55 33.41 -17.35
CA GLY A 89 -29.46 33.38 -18.34
C GLY A 89 -28.85 32.01 -18.60
N THR A 90 -29.33 30.94 -17.96
CA THR A 90 -28.86 29.55 -18.17
C THR A 90 -30.01 28.58 -18.43
N GLU A 91 -29.70 27.34 -18.82
CA GLU A 91 -30.68 26.25 -18.91
C GLU A 91 -31.00 25.59 -17.56
N TYR A 92 -30.49 26.10 -16.43
CA TYR A 92 -30.64 25.49 -15.11
C TYR A 92 -31.72 26.15 -14.26
N SER A 93 -32.38 25.34 -13.43
CA SER A 93 -33.23 25.78 -12.34
C SER A 93 -32.61 25.31 -11.01
N TRP A 94 -32.89 26.07 -9.94
CA TRP A 94 -32.50 25.69 -8.59
C TRP A 94 -33.74 25.61 -7.68
N ALA A 95 -33.64 24.81 -6.63
CA ALA A 95 -34.59 24.77 -5.53
C ALA A 95 -33.83 24.68 -4.19
N HIS A 96 -34.49 25.08 -3.11
CA HIS A 96 -34.13 24.61 -1.78
C HIS A 96 -35.27 23.72 -1.26
N TYR A 97 -34.90 22.70 -0.49
CA TYR A 97 -35.82 21.80 0.17
C TYR A 97 -35.41 21.65 1.63
N THR A 98 -36.23 22.21 2.53
CA THR A 98 -36.06 21.99 3.96
C THR A 98 -36.51 20.57 4.29
N TYR A 99 -35.65 19.80 4.95
CA TYR A 99 -36.03 18.56 5.62
C TYR A 99 -35.98 18.77 7.15
N GLU A 100 -36.79 18.03 7.90
CA GLU A 100 -37.08 18.39 9.29
C GLU A 100 -35.88 18.22 10.24
N LYS A 101 -35.93 18.91 11.39
CA LYS A 101 -34.85 18.93 12.38
C LYS A 101 -34.59 17.54 12.96
N GLY A 102 -33.46 16.94 12.63
CA GLY A 102 -33.03 15.66 13.18
C GLY A 102 -31.80 15.11 12.48
N ARG A 103 -31.23 14.05 13.05
CA ARG A 103 -30.16 13.27 12.44
C ARG A 103 -30.76 12.31 11.41
N GLY A 104 -30.31 12.39 10.16
CA GLY A 104 -30.87 11.58 9.08
C GLY A 104 -29.93 11.48 7.87
N HIS A 105 -29.86 10.28 7.29
CA HIS A 105 -29.18 10.01 6.03
C HIS A 105 -30.24 9.94 4.92
N HIS A 106 -30.17 10.86 3.97
CA HIS A 106 -31.14 11.03 2.89
C HIS A 106 -30.48 10.82 1.52
N THR A 107 -31.26 10.38 0.54
CA THR A 107 -30.79 10.16 -0.84
C THR A 107 -31.52 11.09 -1.80
N LEU A 108 -30.77 11.79 -2.65
CA LEU A 108 -31.32 12.68 -3.68
C LEU A 108 -30.80 12.25 -5.05
N MET A 109 -31.71 11.84 -5.94
CA MET A 109 -31.36 11.18 -7.20
C MET A 109 -32.26 11.59 -8.36
N HIS A 110 -31.78 11.40 -9.59
CA HIS A 110 -32.54 11.53 -10.83
C HIS A 110 -32.17 10.36 -11.77
N PRO A 111 -33.14 9.60 -12.32
CA PRO A 111 -32.91 8.23 -12.82
C PRO A 111 -32.17 8.10 -14.17
N SER A 112 -31.70 9.21 -14.76
CA SER A 112 -31.06 9.25 -16.10
C SER A 112 -30.40 10.60 -16.44
N ALA A 113 -30.10 11.42 -15.42
CA ALA A 113 -29.44 12.72 -15.63
C ALA A 113 -28.79 13.19 -14.32
N PRO A 114 -27.61 13.84 -14.37
CA PRO A 114 -26.92 14.29 -13.18
C PRO A 114 -27.55 15.55 -12.56
N ILE A 115 -27.55 15.63 -11.23
CA ILE A 115 -28.07 16.77 -10.45
C ILE A 115 -27.04 17.27 -9.44
N GLY A 116 -27.05 18.57 -9.15
CA GLY A 116 -26.14 19.18 -8.17
C GLY A 116 -26.82 19.29 -6.81
N VAL A 117 -26.19 18.75 -5.76
CA VAL A 117 -26.81 18.67 -4.43
C VAL A 117 -25.83 19.07 -3.31
N TYR A 118 -26.29 19.93 -2.40
CA TYR A 118 -25.52 20.42 -1.26
C TYR A 118 -26.33 20.29 0.02
N SER A 119 -25.73 19.74 1.07
CA SER A 119 -26.28 19.77 2.43
C SER A 119 -25.87 21.08 3.10
N VAL A 120 -26.83 21.81 3.65
CA VAL A 120 -26.60 23.03 4.44
C VAL A 120 -27.46 22.95 5.69
N GLY A 121 -26.91 23.29 6.86
CA GLY A 121 -27.70 23.37 8.08
C GLY A 121 -27.30 24.52 8.99
N THR A 122 -28.27 25.02 9.76
CA THR A 122 -28.09 26.18 10.65
C THR A 122 -28.85 26.03 11.97
N VAL A 123 -28.22 26.42 13.07
CA VAL A 123 -28.78 26.52 14.43
C VAL A 123 -28.26 27.80 15.09
N ASP A 124 -28.65 28.12 16.33
CA ASP A 124 -28.09 29.30 17.01
C ASP A 124 -26.57 29.14 17.21
N GLN A 125 -25.83 30.20 16.89
CA GLN A 125 -24.36 30.32 16.94
C GLN A 125 -23.57 29.30 16.08
N ASN A 126 -24.22 28.46 15.26
CA ASN A 126 -23.53 27.40 14.51
C ASN A 126 -24.17 27.12 13.14
N SER A 127 -23.34 26.74 12.17
CA SER A 127 -23.77 26.38 10.82
C SER A 127 -22.80 25.39 10.16
N TYR A 128 -23.24 24.75 9.09
CA TYR A 128 -22.39 23.95 8.22
C TYR A 128 -22.91 23.97 6.78
N GLY A 129 -22.04 23.66 5.82
CA GLY A 129 -22.42 23.36 4.45
C GLY A 129 -21.38 22.51 3.76
N ALA A 130 -21.80 21.56 2.94
CA ALA A 130 -20.94 20.67 2.19
C ALA A 130 -21.62 20.16 0.91
N PRO A 131 -20.85 19.85 -0.16
CA PRO A 131 -21.38 19.10 -1.30
C PRO A 131 -21.73 17.66 -0.88
N ALA A 132 -22.75 17.10 -1.52
CA ALA A 132 -23.21 15.74 -1.26
C ALA A 132 -22.35 14.68 -1.97
N ALA A 133 -22.07 13.55 -1.33
CA ALA A 133 -21.24 12.48 -1.90
C ALA A 133 -22.02 11.64 -2.95
N CYS A 134 -21.33 11.11 -3.96
CA CYS A 134 -21.96 10.32 -5.04
C CYS A 134 -21.99 8.81 -4.74
N GLY A 135 -23.05 8.12 -5.17
CA GLY A 135 -23.20 6.66 -5.07
C GLY A 135 -22.86 5.88 -6.34
N LEU A 136 -22.61 4.57 -6.20
CA LEU A 136 -22.32 3.64 -7.32
C LEU A 136 -23.60 2.95 -7.85
N LEU A 137 -23.69 2.77 -9.18
CA LEU A 137 -24.85 2.15 -9.84
C LEU A 137 -24.93 0.63 -9.63
N THR A 138 -26.15 0.12 -9.43
CA THR A 138 -26.48 -1.30 -9.19
C THR A 138 -27.88 -1.63 -9.73
N CYS A 139 -28.12 -2.88 -10.16
CA CYS A 139 -29.49 -3.34 -10.43
C CYS A 139 -30.22 -3.64 -9.11
N ILE A 140 -31.49 -3.26 -8.99
CA ILE A 140 -32.35 -3.68 -7.88
C ILE A 140 -33.40 -4.66 -8.42
N HIS A 141 -33.38 -5.92 -7.96
CA HIS A 141 -34.42 -6.92 -8.28
C HIS A 141 -34.99 -7.48 -6.98
N LYS A 142 -36.33 -7.50 -6.86
CA LYS A 142 -37.06 -7.87 -5.63
C LYS A 142 -36.54 -7.21 -4.33
N GLY A 143 -35.91 -6.04 -4.43
CA GLY A 143 -35.35 -5.29 -3.30
C GLY A 143 -33.90 -5.65 -2.92
N GLN A 144 -33.23 -6.54 -3.65
CA GLN A 144 -31.81 -6.86 -3.48
C GLN A 144 -30.95 -6.26 -4.60
N TYR A 145 -29.71 -5.93 -4.27
CA TYR A 145 -28.73 -5.34 -5.18
C TYR A 145 -27.93 -6.42 -5.90
N HIS A 146 -27.93 -6.41 -7.23
CA HIS A 146 -27.24 -7.43 -8.03
C HIS A 146 -26.11 -6.80 -8.87
N PRO A 147 -24.86 -7.31 -8.79
CA PRO A 147 -23.74 -6.81 -9.58
C PRO A 147 -23.96 -6.94 -11.10
N PRO A 148 -23.54 -5.95 -11.91
CA PRO A 148 -23.74 -6.00 -13.35
C PRO A 148 -23.09 -7.22 -14.01
N GLY A 149 -23.82 -7.88 -14.92
CA GLY A 149 -23.33 -8.99 -15.73
C GLY A 149 -23.18 -10.34 -15.03
N LYS A 150 -23.31 -10.45 -13.70
CA LYS A 150 -23.27 -11.75 -13.01
C LYS A 150 -24.66 -12.41 -12.94
N PRO A 151 -24.77 -13.74 -13.19
CA PRO A 151 -26.02 -14.47 -13.02
C PRO A 151 -26.26 -14.88 -11.56
N PHE A 152 -27.54 -14.99 -11.16
CA PHE A 152 -27.98 -15.32 -9.80
C PHE A 152 -29.37 -15.98 -9.81
N TRP A 153 -29.70 -16.83 -8.83
CA TRP A 153 -31.01 -17.51 -8.79
C TRP A 153 -32.08 -16.68 -8.06
N GLU A 154 -33.30 -16.67 -8.60
CA GLU A 154 -34.38 -15.74 -8.25
C GLU A 154 -35.31 -16.19 -7.10
N ASP A 155 -35.29 -17.48 -6.79
CA ASP A 155 -36.28 -18.18 -5.98
C ASP A 155 -35.65 -19.26 -5.11
N ASP A 156 -36.35 -19.65 -4.05
CA ASP A 156 -35.82 -20.58 -3.04
C ASP A 156 -35.60 -22.02 -3.52
N ALA A 157 -36.17 -22.41 -4.66
CA ALA A 157 -36.00 -23.75 -5.22
C ALA A 157 -34.92 -23.81 -6.32
N CYS A 158 -34.28 -22.68 -6.65
CA CYS A 158 -33.40 -22.54 -7.81
C CYS A 158 -34.13 -23.02 -9.09
N THR A 159 -35.28 -22.41 -9.38
CA THR A 159 -36.08 -22.69 -10.59
C THR A 159 -35.99 -21.58 -11.65
N SER A 160 -35.50 -20.40 -11.31
CA SER A 160 -35.32 -19.25 -12.19
C SER A 160 -33.90 -18.68 -12.03
N LEU A 161 -33.13 -18.62 -13.11
CA LEU A 161 -31.78 -18.06 -13.17
C LEU A 161 -31.81 -16.70 -13.88
N CYS A 162 -31.43 -15.65 -13.15
CA CYS A 162 -31.47 -14.26 -13.56
C CYS A 162 -30.08 -13.69 -13.85
N GLN A 163 -30.02 -12.54 -14.54
CA GLN A 163 -28.80 -11.76 -14.77
C GLN A 163 -29.13 -10.26 -14.84
N CYS A 164 -28.29 -9.42 -14.22
CA CYS A 164 -28.38 -7.95 -14.28
C CYS A 164 -27.77 -7.40 -15.57
N ASN A 165 -28.53 -6.62 -16.34
CA ASN A 165 -28.07 -5.98 -17.56
C ASN A 165 -27.36 -4.64 -17.24
N PRO A 166 -26.04 -4.52 -17.48
CA PRO A 166 -25.28 -3.29 -17.18
C PRO A 166 -25.76 -2.05 -17.95
N SER A 167 -26.40 -2.23 -19.10
CA SER A 167 -26.78 -1.14 -20.01
C SER A 167 -28.19 -0.61 -19.76
N THR A 168 -28.98 -1.23 -18.88
CA THR A 168 -30.38 -0.84 -18.63
C THR A 168 -30.79 -0.86 -17.16
N GLY A 169 -29.98 -1.41 -16.25
CA GLY A 169 -30.34 -1.58 -14.84
C GLY A 169 -31.43 -2.62 -14.58
N LEU A 170 -31.91 -3.32 -15.62
CA LEU A 170 -32.97 -4.33 -15.54
C LEU A 170 -32.41 -5.75 -15.44
N VAL A 171 -33.19 -6.63 -14.84
CA VAL A 171 -32.87 -8.06 -14.69
C VAL A 171 -33.72 -8.90 -15.65
N THR A 172 -33.09 -9.89 -16.28
CA THR A 172 -33.74 -10.88 -17.15
C THR A 172 -33.50 -12.29 -16.63
N CYS A 173 -34.53 -13.15 -16.63
CA CYS A 173 -34.48 -14.48 -16.01
C CYS A 173 -34.98 -15.60 -16.93
N GLN A 174 -34.50 -16.83 -16.72
CA GLN A 174 -34.83 -18.04 -17.49
C GLN A 174 -35.00 -19.27 -16.58
N HIS A 175 -35.82 -20.23 -17.00
CA HIS A 175 -36.09 -21.44 -16.21
C HIS A 175 -34.94 -22.45 -16.27
N ALA A 176 -34.50 -22.96 -15.10
CA ALA A 176 -33.46 -23.97 -14.95
C ALA A 176 -33.66 -24.73 -13.61
N GLN A 177 -32.88 -25.78 -13.29
CA GLN A 177 -33.03 -26.51 -12.01
C GLN A 177 -31.74 -27.24 -11.57
N CYS A 178 -31.55 -27.44 -10.27
CA CYS A 178 -30.44 -28.23 -9.69
C CYS A 178 -30.55 -29.76 -9.97
N LYS A 179 -29.43 -30.49 -9.88
CA LYS A 179 -29.40 -31.96 -10.02
C LYS A 179 -29.97 -32.68 -8.79
N ALA A 180 -30.27 -33.97 -8.90
CA ALA A 180 -30.94 -34.75 -7.85
C ALA A 180 -30.08 -34.95 -6.58
N GLU A 181 -28.78 -35.10 -6.76
CA GLU A 181 -27.72 -35.16 -5.75
C GLU A 181 -27.34 -33.78 -5.16
N GLU A 182 -27.84 -32.70 -5.77
CA GLU A 182 -27.65 -31.32 -5.35
C GLU A 182 -28.89 -30.76 -4.62
N GLU A 183 -28.72 -29.67 -3.90
CA GLU A 183 -29.78 -28.89 -3.25
C GLU A 183 -29.54 -27.40 -3.48
N CYS A 184 -30.62 -26.63 -3.65
CA CYS A 184 -30.54 -25.17 -3.75
C CYS A 184 -30.22 -24.57 -2.38
N LYS A 185 -29.08 -23.89 -2.25
CA LYS A 185 -28.64 -23.23 -1.01
C LYS A 185 -27.97 -21.89 -1.31
N VAL A 186 -27.94 -21.00 -0.33
CA VAL A 186 -27.15 -19.77 -0.38
C VAL A 186 -25.75 -20.08 0.14
N VAL A 187 -24.73 -19.71 -0.63
CA VAL A 187 -23.31 -19.86 -0.32
C VAL A 187 -22.61 -18.57 -0.71
N GLU A 188 -21.88 -17.95 0.23
CA GLU A 188 -21.22 -16.64 0.01
C GLU A 188 -22.19 -15.58 -0.56
N ASP A 189 -23.39 -15.52 0.04
CA ASP A 189 -24.56 -14.70 -0.34
C ASP A 189 -25.07 -14.87 -1.78
N VAL A 190 -24.53 -15.84 -2.53
CA VAL A 190 -25.02 -16.25 -3.84
C VAL A 190 -25.82 -17.55 -3.69
N ARG A 191 -27.10 -17.50 -4.06
CA ARG A 191 -27.93 -18.72 -4.18
C ARG A 191 -27.40 -19.57 -5.33
N THR A 192 -27.22 -20.88 -5.11
CA THR A 192 -26.64 -21.82 -6.08
C THR A 192 -26.99 -23.28 -5.75
N CYS A 193 -26.67 -24.21 -6.65
CA CYS A 193 -26.85 -25.65 -6.47
C CYS A 193 -25.59 -26.29 -5.88
N VAL A 194 -25.70 -26.98 -4.74
CA VAL A 194 -24.56 -27.63 -4.06
C VAL A 194 -24.86 -29.07 -3.69
N ALA A 195 -23.84 -29.93 -3.63
CA ALA A 195 -24.01 -31.34 -3.25
C ALA A 195 -24.50 -31.48 -1.79
N LYS A 196 -25.44 -32.41 -1.58
CA LYS A 196 -26.04 -32.69 -0.26
C LYS A 196 -24.99 -33.25 0.72
N ALA A 197 -24.62 -32.47 1.74
CA ALA A 197 -23.48 -32.77 2.63
C ALA A 197 -23.88 -32.94 4.11
N VAL A 198 -23.16 -33.83 4.81
CA VAL A 198 -23.26 -34.04 6.27
C VAL A 198 -22.33 -33.04 6.98
N ALA A 199 -22.84 -32.35 8.00
CA ALA A 199 -22.17 -31.24 8.69
C ALA A 199 -21.08 -31.72 9.71
N PRO A 200 -20.06 -30.90 10.06
CA PRO A 200 -20.30 -29.68 10.85
C PRO A 200 -19.50 -28.39 10.46
N LYS A 201 -20.11 -27.25 10.84
CA LYS A 201 -19.64 -25.86 11.04
C LYS A 201 -18.21 -25.42 10.70
N TRP A 202 -18.13 -24.20 10.14
CA TRP A 202 -17.05 -23.22 10.36
C TRP A 202 -17.51 -22.04 11.23
N THR A 203 -16.57 -21.36 11.89
CA THR A 203 -16.80 -20.20 12.78
C THR A 203 -15.53 -19.35 12.91
N HIS A 204 -15.63 -18.01 12.89
CA HIS A 204 -14.95 -17.01 13.75
C HIS A 204 -15.15 -15.57 13.22
N PRO A 205 -15.20 -14.52 14.09
CA PRO A 205 -15.33 -13.11 13.68
C PRO A 205 -13.97 -12.40 13.50
N HIS A 206 -13.96 -11.31 12.72
CA HIS A 206 -12.88 -10.31 12.71
C HIS A 206 -12.67 -9.74 14.13
N THR A 207 -11.43 -9.42 14.49
CA THR A 207 -11.07 -8.91 15.82
C THR A 207 -10.11 -7.73 15.74
N TYR A 208 -10.36 -6.74 16.59
CA TYR A 208 -9.65 -5.46 16.74
C TYR A 208 -9.42 -5.25 18.25
N ILE A 209 -8.29 -4.66 18.63
CA ILE A 209 -7.91 -4.49 20.05
C ILE A 209 -7.35 -3.08 20.26
N THR A 210 -7.77 -2.41 21.34
CA THR A 210 -7.20 -1.12 21.75
C THR A 210 -7.19 -0.95 23.29
N VAL A 211 -6.47 0.05 23.78
CA VAL A 211 -6.25 0.36 25.20
C VAL A 211 -6.20 1.87 25.41
N TYR A 212 -6.55 2.32 26.63
CA TYR A 212 -6.59 3.74 26.98
C TYR A 212 -5.58 4.04 28.08
N MET A 213 -4.54 4.83 27.77
CA MET A 213 -3.50 5.19 28.73
C MET A 213 -4.02 6.21 29.75
N LEU A 214 -3.61 6.05 31.01
CA LEU A 214 -3.91 6.99 32.07
C LEU A 214 -3.22 8.33 31.82
N ASN A 215 -3.99 9.38 31.58
CA ASN A 215 -3.42 10.70 31.35
C ASN A 215 -2.81 11.28 32.65
N SER A 216 -1.80 12.14 32.47
CA SER A 216 -1.07 12.96 33.45
C SER A 216 -1.85 13.40 34.71
N ASN A 217 -3.14 13.76 34.58
CA ASN A 217 -4.01 14.18 35.66
C ASN A 217 -4.95 13.04 36.15
N VAL A 218 -4.58 12.42 37.28
CA VAL A 218 -5.38 11.40 37.99
C VAL A 218 -6.64 11.91 38.71
N LYS A 219 -6.88 13.24 38.76
CA LYS A 219 -8.06 13.83 39.44
C LYS A 219 -9.24 14.10 38.52
N GLU A 220 -9.06 13.97 37.21
CA GLU A 220 -10.13 14.15 36.21
C GLU A 220 -10.32 12.84 35.44
N SER A 221 -11.58 12.41 35.31
CA SER A 221 -11.98 11.20 34.56
C SER A 221 -11.82 11.41 33.06
N ALA A 222 -11.22 10.45 32.35
CA ALA A 222 -11.30 10.43 30.89
C ALA A 222 -12.73 10.24 30.38
N LYS A 223 -13.02 10.82 29.21
CA LYS A 223 -14.04 10.33 28.29
C LYS A 223 -13.31 9.51 27.22
N ASN A 224 -13.50 8.19 27.25
CA ASN A 224 -12.86 7.24 26.34
C ASN A 224 -13.93 6.76 25.35
N GLU A 225 -13.70 6.98 24.07
CA GLU A 225 -14.66 6.71 23.00
C GLU A 225 -14.05 5.90 21.87
N LEU A 226 -14.87 5.04 21.27
CA LEU A 226 -14.61 4.41 19.97
C LEU A 226 -15.62 4.94 18.95
N TYR A 227 -15.15 5.51 17.85
CA TYR A 227 -15.96 5.76 16.65
C TYR A 227 -15.81 4.56 15.72
N ILE A 228 -16.79 3.67 15.75
CA ILE A 228 -16.80 2.43 14.98
C ILE A 228 -17.64 2.64 13.72
N THR A 229 -17.02 2.50 12.55
CA THR A 229 -17.67 2.63 11.23
C THR A 229 -17.80 1.27 10.59
N SER A 230 -19.03 0.74 10.53
CA SER A 230 -19.34 -0.39 9.64
C SER A 230 -19.46 0.07 8.20
N TYR A 231 -19.14 -0.81 7.24
CA TYR A 231 -19.35 -0.57 5.81
C TYR A 231 -20.45 -1.45 5.19
N LEU A 232 -20.81 -2.56 5.85
CA LEU A 232 -21.75 -3.58 5.36
C LEU A 232 -23.00 -3.69 6.24
N PRO A 233 -24.15 -4.14 5.71
CA PRO A 233 -25.32 -4.51 6.52
C PRO A 233 -25.09 -5.76 7.37
N ASP A 234 -26.00 -6.00 8.32
CA ASP A 234 -25.95 -7.07 9.33
C ASP A 234 -24.61 -7.19 10.08
N THR A 235 -23.87 -6.07 10.17
CA THR A 235 -22.60 -5.95 10.88
C THR A 235 -22.85 -5.90 12.38
N THR A 236 -22.82 -7.06 13.03
CA THR A 236 -22.78 -7.15 14.48
C THR A 236 -21.38 -6.78 14.96
N VAL A 237 -21.28 -5.89 15.95
CA VAL A 237 -20.04 -5.51 16.61
C VAL A 237 -20.19 -5.70 18.11
N VAL A 238 -19.36 -6.56 18.70
CA VAL A 238 -19.29 -6.80 20.14
C VAL A 238 -18.04 -6.14 20.69
N VAL A 239 -18.22 -5.03 21.40
CA VAL A 239 -17.20 -4.36 22.21
C VAL A 239 -17.26 -4.93 23.62
N THR A 240 -16.11 -5.34 24.16
CA THR A 240 -15.97 -5.80 25.55
C THR A 240 -14.73 -5.19 26.20
N VAL A 241 -14.81 -4.94 27.51
CA VAL A 241 -13.65 -4.51 28.30
C VAL A 241 -13.26 -5.65 29.24
N ASN A 242 -12.09 -6.25 28.99
CA ASN A 242 -11.70 -7.54 29.59
C ASN A 242 -11.70 -7.48 31.15
N LYS A 243 -12.08 -8.59 31.80
CA LYS A 243 -12.33 -8.71 33.25
C LYS A 243 -13.29 -7.67 33.87
N THR A 244 -14.12 -7.00 33.08
CA THR A 244 -15.24 -6.19 33.57
C THR A 244 -16.57 -6.79 33.11
N PRO A 245 -17.72 -6.42 33.71
CA PRO A 245 -19.04 -6.77 33.17
C PRO A 245 -19.43 -5.94 31.93
N PHE A 246 -18.58 -5.02 31.43
CA PHE A 246 -18.93 -4.18 30.29
C PHE A 246 -18.84 -4.95 28.98
N LYS A 247 -20.03 -5.19 28.40
CA LYS A 247 -20.24 -5.60 27.01
C LYS A 247 -21.21 -4.60 26.37
N LYS A 248 -20.82 -4.02 25.23
CA LYS A 248 -21.69 -3.25 24.34
C LYS A 248 -21.78 -4.01 23.02
N GLU A 249 -23.00 -4.36 22.62
CA GLU A 249 -23.28 -5.00 21.34
C GLU A 249 -24.02 -4.01 20.46
N LEU A 250 -23.54 -3.86 19.23
CA LEU A 250 -24.11 -3.03 18.17
C LEU A 250 -24.55 -3.97 17.04
N HIS A 251 -25.70 -3.70 16.42
CA HIS A 251 -26.09 -4.35 15.17
C HIS A 251 -26.25 -3.24 14.12
N MET A 252 -25.25 -3.12 13.25
CA MET A 252 -25.04 -1.99 12.35
C MET A 252 -25.40 -2.38 10.93
N GLN A 253 -26.14 -1.51 10.24
CA GLN A 253 -26.87 -1.86 9.02
C GLN A 253 -26.39 -1.03 7.81
N GLY A 254 -25.11 -1.17 7.43
CA GLY A 254 -24.51 -0.50 6.27
C GLY A 254 -23.38 0.47 6.63
N PRO A 255 -23.05 1.42 5.73
CA PRO A 255 -22.06 2.47 5.97
C PRO A 255 -22.54 3.41 7.09
N LYS A 256 -22.08 3.20 8.32
CA LYS A 256 -22.54 3.95 9.50
C LYS A 256 -21.47 3.99 10.60
N SER A 257 -21.21 5.18 11.13
CA SER A 257 -20.40 5.38 12.34
C SER A 257 -21.25 5.43 13.59
N GLU A 258 -20.95 4.60 14.59
CA GLU A 258 -21.50 4.70 15.95
C GLU A 258 -20.41 4.91 17.00
N THR A 259 -20.73 5.74 17.99
CA THR A 259 -19.85 6.02 19.13
C THR A 259 -20.13 5.05 20.26
N VAL A 260 -19.09 4.45 20.83
CA VAL A 260 -19.15 3.68 22.09
C VAL A 260 -18.38 4.44 23.16
N ASP A 261 -19.09 5.08 24.08
CA ASP A 261 -18.53 5.52 25.36
C ASP A 261 -18.11 4.28 26.18
N LEU A 262 -16.87 4.30 26.68
CA LEU A 262 -16.30 3.24 27.52
C LEU A 262 -16.31 3.63 29.00
N PRO A 263 -16.29 2.67 29.94
CA PRO A 263 -16.21 2.94 31.36
C PRO A 263 -15.00 3.81 31.73
N SER A 264 -15.17 4.73 32.69
CA SER A 264 -14.08 5.61 33.15
C SER A 264 -12.94 4.85 33.84
N ASP A 265 -13.18 3.62 34.31
CA ASP A 265 -12.15 2.72 34.86
C ASP A 265 -11.45 1.85 33.80
N THR A 266 -11.61 2.18 32.51
CA THR A 266 -10.87 1.60 31.36
C THR A 266 -9.48 2.25 31.19
N GLU A 267 -9.18 3.37 31.87
CA GLU A 267 -7.81 3.92 31.90
C GLU A 267 -6.82 2.92 32.54
N MET A 268 -5.63 2.82 31.97
CA MET A 268 -4.55 1.93 32.42
C MET A 268 -3.76 2.53 33.59
N HIS A 269 -4.08 2.12 34.80
CA HIS A 269 -3.41 2.57 36.03
C HIS A 269 -2.24 1.67 36.44
N GLY A 270 -1.05 2.27 36.65
CA GLY A 270 0.11 1.58 37.22
C GLY A 270 0.95 0.80 36.21
N THR A 271 2.17 0.47 36.59
CA THR A 271 3.18 -0.17 35.73
C THR A 271 2.99 -1.68 35.47
N GLY A 272 2.10 -2.35 36.21
CA GLY A 272 1.92 -3.80 36.14
C GLY A 272 1.19 -4.32 34.89
N LYS A 273 1.17 -5.65 34.71
CA LYS A 273 0.33 -6.28 33.66
C LYS A 273 -1.15 -6.02 33.96
N TYR A 274 -1.68 -4.98 33.31
CA TYR A 274 -3.10 -4.64 33.30
C TYR A 274 -3.95 -5.77 32.68
N SER A 275 -5.27 -5.67 32.75
CA SER A 275 -6.13 -6.72 32.18
C SER A 275 -7.52 -6.30 31.69
N LYS A 276 -7.76 -4.99 31.51
CA LYS A 276 -8.99 -4.45 30.90
C LYS A 276 -8.76 -3.91 29.48
N ALA A 277 -8.13 -4.71 28.61
CA ALA A 277 -8.03 -4.36 27.20
C ALA A 277 -9.43 -4.29 26.56
N VAL A 278 -9.61 -3.37 25.61
CA VAL A 278 -10.87 -3.22 24.86
C VAL A 278 -10.78 -4.13 23.64
N ILE A 279 -11.64 -5.15 23.60
CA ILE A 279 -11.70 -6.14 22.53
C ILE A 279 -12.98 -5.87 21.75
N ILE A 280 -12.81 -5.54 20.47
CA ILE A 280 -13.90 -5.35 19.51
C ILE A 280 -13.87 -6.54 18.56
N SER A 281 -14.99 -7.22 18.40
CA SER A 281 -15.14 -8.30 17.43
C SER A 281 -16.34 -8.05 16.52
N SER A 282 -16.25 -8.43 15.24
CA SER A 282 -17.32 -8.23 14.28
C SER A 282 -17.37 -9.32 13.21
N ASN A 283 -18.55 -9.62 12.68
CA ASN A 283 -18.72 -10.52 11.54
C ASN A 283 -18.33 -9.89 10.19
N ASN A 284 -18.07 -8.59 10.12
CA ASN A 284 -17.67 -7.87 8.91
C ASN A 284 -16.44 -6.96 9.13
N TYR A 285 -15.91 -6.42 8.04
CA TYR A 285 -14.90 -5.35 8.10
C TYR A 285 -15.50 -4.01 8.57
N ILE A 286 -14.81 -3.38 9.50
CA ILE A 286 -15.16 -2.10 10.13
C ILE A 286 -13.91 -1.24 10.29
N SER A 287 -14.03 0.08 10.21
CA SER A 287 -12.98 1.02 10.62
C SER A 287 -13.25 1.50 12.04
N ILE A 288 -12.19 1.78 12.81
CA ILE A 288 -12.31 2.19 14.22
C ILE A 288 -11.35 3.35 14.47
N VAL A 289 -11.86 4.49 14.92
CA VAL A 289 -11.05 5.57 15.51
C VAL A 289 -11.25 5.55 17.03
N SER A 290 -10.16 5.36 17.76
CA SER A 290 -10.10 5.45 19.22
C SER A 290 -9.83 6.90 19.63
N SER A 291 -10.54 7.42 20.63
CA SER A 291 -10.46 8.80 21.11
C SER A 291 -10.42 8.88 22.64
N ASN A 292 -9.41 9.54 23.20
CA ASN A 292 -9.25 9.77 24.64
C ASN A 292 -9.27 11.28 24.92
N HIS A 293 -10.23 11.74 25.71
CA HIS A 293 -10.43 13.16 26.01
C HIS A 293 -10.44 13.45 27.52
N LYS A 294 -9.59 14.39 27.93
CA LYS A 294 -9.70 15.10 29.22
C LYS A 294 -9.74 16.62 28.98
N LYS A 295 -10.07 17.36 30.04
CA LYS A 295 -10.49 18.77 30.02
C LYS A 295 -9.57 19.76 29.28
N ASN A 296 -8.29 19.43 29.07
CA ASN A 296 -7.33 20.27 28.33
C ASN A 296 -6.39 19.45 27.43
N THR A 297 -6.73 18.21 27.05
CA THR A 297 -5.84 17.28 26.33
C THR A 297 -6.66 16.18 25.66
N VAL A 298 -6.43 15.91 24.37
CA VAL A 298 -7.17 14.94 23.56
C VAL A 298 -6.24 14.24 22.57
N ASP A 299 -6.42 12.93 22.40
CA ASP A 299 -5.64 12.09 21.49
C ASP A 299 -6.57 11.16 20.69
N THR A 300 -6.23 10.88 19.43
CA THR A 300 -7.04 10.08 18.51
C THR A 300 -6.19 9.22 17.58
N THR A 301 -6.54 7.94 17.42
CA THR A 301 -5.78 7.00 16.55
C THR A 301 -6.67 5.99 15.82
N LEU A 302 -6.22 5.55 14.65
CA LEU A 302 -6.86 4.48 13.86
C LEU A 302 -6.47 3.10 14.40
N VAL A 303 -7.47 2.25 14.63
CA VAL A 303 -7.31 0.88 15.14
C VAL A 303 -7.59 -0.12 14.02
N TYR A 304 -6.51 -0.66 13.45
CA TYR A 304 -6.55 -1.66 12.38
C TYR A 304 -6.98 -3.05 12.91
N PRO A 305 -7.64 -3.89 12.09
CA PRO A 305 -7.88 -5.29 12.44
C PRO A 305 -6.55 -6.02 12.62
N VAL A 306 -6.55 -7.04 13.48
CA VAL A 306 -5.35 -7.84 13.81
C VAL A 306 -4.73 -8.53 12.56
N THR A 307 -5.49 -8.63 11.46
CA THR A 307 -5.05 -9.20 10.17
C THR A 307 -4.30 -8.24 9.23
N GLU A 308 -4.22 -6.93 9.52
CA GLU A 308 -3.72 -5.90 8.57
C GLU A 308 -2.40 -5.24 8.98
N TRP A 309 -1.74 -5.71 10.03
CA TRP A 309 -0.49 -5.10 10.52
C TRP A 309 0.66 -5.42 9.54
N GLY A 310 0.95 -4.52 8.58
CA GLY A 310 2.13 -4.52 7.67
C GLY A 310 3.45 -4.24 8.40
N GLN A 311 4.62 -4.07 7.74
CA GLN A 311 5.95 -4.13 8.42
C GLN A 311 6.89 -2.92 8.44
N HIS A 312 7.14 -2.30 7.30
CA HIS A 312 8.27 -1.40 7.18
C HIS A 312 7.81 0.02 7.56
N TYR A 313 8.35 0.62 8.62
CA TYR A 313 8.06 2.02 8.99
C TYR A 313 9.25 2.67 9.74
N TYR A 314 9.38 3.99 9.65
CA TYR A 314 10.62 4.77 9.87
C TYR A 314 10.50 5.91 10.90
N VAL A 315 10.79 5.67 12.18
CA VAL A 315 10.44 6.63 13.25
C VAL A 315 11.46 7.77 13.45
N PHE A 316 10.96 8.99 13.71
CA PHE A 316 11.73 10.23 13.88
C PHE A 316 11.24 11.10 15.06
N THR A 317 12.15 11.86 15.69
CA THR A 317 11.92 12.52 16.99
C THR A 317 12.16 14.04 17.00
N PRO A 318 11.17 14.87 17.41
CA PRO A 318 11.39 16.27 17.81
C PRO A 318 11.98 16.36 19.23
N SER A 319 13.15 16.99 19.39
CA SER A 319 13.93 16.86 20.63
C SER A 319 13.60 17.86 21.76
N SER A 320 13.37 17.38 22.99
CA SER A 320 13.74 18.13 24.22
C SER A 320 13.91 17.23 25.47
N ARG A 321 13.52 17.60 26.70
CA ARG A 321 13.90 16.89 27.95
C ARG A 321 12.75 16.69 28.95
N GLY A 322 12.20 15.48 28.96
CA GLY A 322 12.11 14.58 30.14
C GLY A 322 11.27 14.98 31.37
N TYR A 323 10.17 14.25 31.56
CA TYR A 323 9.59 13.85 32.85
C TYR A 323 9.16 12.37 32.77
N PRO A 324 9.05 11.62 33.89
CA PRO A 324 8.65 10.20 33.87
C PRO A 324 7.13 10.01 34.04
N LYS A 325 6.47 9.31 33.10
CA LYS A 325 5.09 8.76 33.24
C LYS A 325 4.96 7.39 32.55
N GLU A 326 3.86 6.70 32.81
CA GLU A 326 3.68 5.25 32.63
C GLU A 326 3.27 4.86 31.19
N MET A 327 3.76 3.72 30.69
CA MET A 327 3.45 3.15 29.37
C MET A 327 2.75 1.78 29.49
N ALA A 328 2.05 1.35 28.43
CA ALA A 328 0.89 0.47 28.54
C ALA A 328 0.86 -0.66 27.48
N VAL A 329 1.68 -1.72 27.63
CA VAL A 329 1.72 -2.85 26.67
C VAL A 329 1.71 -4.23 27.36
N PHE A 330 1.17 -5.24 26.69
CA PHE A 330 0.69 -6.50 27.29
C PHE A 330 1.67 -7.69 27.33
N SER A 331 2.99 -7.48 27.38
CA SER A 331 3.97 -8.58 27.58
C SER A 331 5.22 -8.19 28.40
N GLY A 332 5.15 -8.40 29.72
CA GLY A 332 6.32 -8.36 30.61
C GLY A 332 6.73 -6.97 31.10
N LEU A 333 6.86 -6.83 32.42
CA LEU A 333 7.65 -5.77 33.06
C LEU A 333 9.16 -5.98 32.73
N GLU A 334 10.09 -5.03 32.84
CA GLU A 334 10.23 -3.91 33.80
C GLU A 334 10.91 -2.65 33.17
N TYR A 335 10.67 -1.47 33.76
CA TYR A 335 11.42 -0.19 33.67
C TYR A 335 12.23 0.20 32.40
N GLN A 336 11.80 1.27 31.70
CA GLN A 336 12.58 2.02 30.70
C GLN A 336 12.73 3.53 31.03
N VAL A 337 13.50 4.28 30.24
CA VAL A 337 14.23 5.49 30.71
C VAL A 337 14.10 6.72 29.79
N LEU A 338 13.32 7.73 30.26
CA LEU A 338 13.47 9.20 30.03
C LEU A 338 13.70 9.77 28.61
N GLN A 339 13.57 9.00 27.54
CA GLN A 339 13.90 9.39 26.16
C GLN A 339 12.86 8.88 25.17
N ASP A 340 12.58 9.64 24.11
CA ASP A 340 11.58 9.32 23.08
C ASP A 340 11.80 7.92 22.50
N ALA A 341 10.75 7.28 21.99
CA ALA A 341 10.77 5.85 21.70
C ALA A 341 10.15 5.46 20.35
N VAL A 342 10.60 4.31 19.85
CA VAL A 342 10.03 3.60 18.70
C VAL A 342 9.42 2.31 19.17
N LEU A 343 8.18 2.04 18.79
CA LEU A 343 7.47 0.82 19.14
C LEU A 343 7.28 -0.02 17.87
N ILE A 344 7.93 -1.18 17.79
CA ILE A 344 7.86 -2.14 16.67
C ILE A 344 7.05 -3.36 17.13
N PHE A 345 5.94 -3.72 16.47
CA PHE A 345 4.95 -4.72 16.90
C PHE A 345 4.74 -5.85 15.89
N ALA A 346 5.22 -7.06 16.16
CA ALA A 346 5.10 -8.18 15.23
C ALA A 346 3.75 -8.87 15.21
N SER A 347 3.17 -9.05 14.02
CA SER A 347 2.04 -9.99 13.84
C SER A 347 2.53 -11.45 13.79
N GLN A 348 3.68 -11.69 13.17
CA GLN A 348 4.30 -13.01 12.98
C GLN A 348 5.84 -12.93 13.09
N PRO A 349 6.56 -14.07 13.23
CA PRO A 349 7.99 -14.07 13.51
C PRO A 349 8.79 -13.26 12.49
N THR A 350 9.61 -12.33 12.98
CA THR A 350 10.27 -11.31 12.17
C THR A 350 11.69 -11.03 12.66
N HIS A 351 12.62 -11.03 11.71
CA HIS A 351 13.97 -10.48 11.86
C HIS A 351 13.89 -8.96 11.63
N VAL A 352 14.07 -8.15 12.68
CA VAL A 352 14.05 -6.68 12.60
C VAL A 352 15.47 -6.13 12.67
N THR A 353 15.87 -5.35 11.68
CA THR A 353 17.12 -4.60 11.63
C THR A 353 16.83 -3.11 11.86
N TYR A 354 17.37 -2.52 12.92
CA TYR A 354 17.20 -1.12 13.26
C TYR A 354 18.56 -0.44 13.45
N GLN A 355 18.75 0.73 12.85
CA GLN A 355 20.08 1.28 12.62
C GLN A 355 20.15 2.77 12.93
N PHE A 356 20.97 3.12 13.93
CA PHE A 356 21.33 4.49 14.25
C PHE A 356 22.60 4.87 13.45
N GLY A 357 22.39 5.45 12.27
CA GLY A 357 23.47 5.88 11.37
C GLY A 357 24.28 4.70 10.84
N THR A 358 25.51 4.49 11.31
CA THR A 358 26.30 3.28 10.97
C THR A 358 26.10 2.13 11.97
N LYS A 359 25.50 2.37 13.14
CA LYS A 359 25.29 1.34 14.16
C LYS A 359 23.99 0.60 13.91
N SER A 360 24.08 -0.46 13.12
CA SER A 360 23.00 -1.41 12.89
C SER A 360 22.88 -2.41 14.04
N HIS A 361 21.66 -2.65 14.50
CA HIS A 361 21.27 -3.60 15.52
C HIS A 361 20.21 -4.54 14.93
N THR A 362 20.28 -5.82 15.26
CA THR A 362 19.29 -6.83 14.85
C THR A 362 18.60 -7.39 16.07
N LEU A 363 17.30 -7.66 15.97
CA LEU A 363 16.54 -8.38 16.97
C LEU A 363 15.47 -9.26 16.32
N GLU A 364 15.10 -10.32 17.03
CA GLU A 364 13.97 -11.17 16.69
C GLU A 364 12.74 -10.74 17.46
N LEU A 365 11.61 -10.60 16.76
CA LEU A 365 10.28 -10.54 17.35
C LEU A 365 9.51 -11.79 16.95
N LYS A 366 9.01 -12.57 17.91
CA LYS A 366 8.03 -13.63 17.61
C LYS A 366 6.66 -13.01 17.33
N ALA A 367 5.71 -13.83 16.85
CA ALA A 367 4.32 -13.41 16.71
C ALA A 367 3.76 -12.79 18.00
N ASN A 368 3.23 -11.57 17.90
CA ASN A 368 2.71 -10.74 19.00
C ASN A 368 3.77 -10.25 20.01
N GLU A 369 5.07 -10.36 19.71
CA GLU A 369 6.12 -9.66 20.45
C GLU A 369 6.35 -8.26 19.86
N TRP A 370 6.89 -7.36 20.67
CA TRP A 370 7.17 -5.99 20.29
C TRP A 370 8.49 -5.51 20.90
N LYS A 371 9.09 -4.46 20.33
CA LYS A 371 10.27 -3.80 20.90
C LYS A 371 10.07 -2.29 21.01
N GLU A 372 10.40 -1.77 22.18
CA GLU A 372 10.76 -0.38 22.40
C GLU A 372 12.25 -0.15 22.09
N ILE A 373 12.54 0.73 21.13
CA ILE A 373 13.89 1.22 20.83
C ILE A 373 13.97 2.70 21.27
N PRO A 374 14.81 3.05 22.25
CA PRO A 374 14.97 4.44 22.68
C PRO A 374 15.71 5.26 21.62
N MET A 375 15.10 6.37 21.18
CA MET A 375 15.56 7.21 20.08
C MET A 375 16.74 8.08 20.47
N SER A 376 17.93 7.78 19.94
CA SER A 376 19.09 8.66 20.08
C SER A 376 18.83 10.03 19.42
N ARG A 377 19.32 11.13 20.02
CA ARG A 377 19.10 12.50 19.50
C ARG A 377 19.69 12.75 18.11
N ASN A 378 20.68 11.94 17.75
CA ASN A 378 21.32 11.87 16.44
C ASN A 378 22.27 10.67 16.50
N PRO A 379 22.42 9.87 15.43
CA PRO A 379 21.80 9.99 14.10
C PRO A 379 20.31 9.55 14.07
N PRO A 380 19.59 9.77 12.95
CA PRO A 380 18.25 9.22 12.73
C PRO A 380 18.20 7.69 12.80
N LEU A 381 17.02 7.13 13.04
CA LEU A 381 16.78 5.70 13.01
C LEU A 381 16.27 5.24 11.64
N VAL A 382 16.90 4.20 11.11
CA VAL A 382 16.42 3.42 9.96
C VAL A 382 15.89 2.08 10.48
N ILE A 383 14.76 1.61 9.96
CA ILE A 383 14.22 0.28 10.28
C ILE A 383 13.95 -0.46 8.98
N SER A 384 14.40 -1.71 8.92
CA SER A 384 13.99 -2.71 7.93
C SER A 384 13.68 -4.01 8.63
N ALA A 385 12.83 -4.84 8.06
CA ALA A 385 12.58 -6.17 8.57
C ALA A 385 12.21 -7.13 7.40
N SER A 386 11.60 -8.30 7.63
CA SER A 386 11.39 -9.37 6.63
C SER A 386 9.93 -9.73 6.20
N GLN A 387 8.88 -9.20 6.82
CA GLN A 387 7.49 -9.76 6.89
C GLN A 387 6.35 -8.74 7.24
N PRO A 388 5.39 -8.94 8.20
CA PRO A 388 4.41 -7.94 8.75
C PRO A 388 4.56 -7.56 10.29
N VAL A 389 4.97 -6.32 10.65
CA VAL A 389 5.09 -5.70 12.02
C VAL A 389 4.73 -4.19 12.07
N GLN A 390 3.74 -3.71 12.83
CA GLN A 390 3.45 -2.27 12.88
C GLN A 390 4.59 -1.46 13.54
N VAL A 391 4.90 -0.25 13.07
CA VAL A 391 5.86 0.64 13.75
C VAL A 391 5.28 2.05 14.04
N LEU A 392 5.28 2.43 15.32
CA LEU A 392 4.78 3.71 15.84
C LEU A 392 5.90 4.57 16.42
N TYR A 393 5.81 5.88 16.20
CA TYR A 393 6.60 6.86 16.95
C TYR A 393 5.88 7.27 18.23
N PHE A 394 6.58 7.24 19.37
CA PHE A 394 6.13 7.83 20.61
C PHE A 394 7.04 9.00 21.02
N CYS A 395 6.51 10.23 20.98
CA CYS A 395 7.17 11.41 21.52
C CYS A 395 6.87 11.54 23.00
N ASN A 396 7.90 11.73 23.83
CA ASN A 396 7.75 11.88 25.28
C ASN A 396 7.32 13.30 25.69
N GLY A 397 6.89 14.12 24.74
CA GLY A 397 6.66 15.55 24.94
C GLY A 397 7.98 16.29 25.14
N GLY A 398 7.90 17.54 25.61
CA GLY A 398 9.07 18.39 25.56
C GLY A 398 9.06 19.67 26.39
N LYS A 399 10.17 20.40 26.28
CA LYS A 399 10.42 21.69 26.92
C LYS A 399 11.24 22.60 26.01
N PHE A 400 10.64 23.72 25.62
CA PHE A 400 11.24 24.76 24.78
C PHE A 400 12.32 25.56 25.54
N ARG A 401 13.08 26.39 24.80
CA ARG A 401 14.18 27.18 25.37
C ARG A 401 13.74 28.30 26.33
N ASP A 402 12.52 28.78 26.19
CA ASP A 402 11.91 29.80 27.07
C ASP A 402 11.35 29.21 28.38
N GLY A 403 11.21 27.88 28.45
CA GLY A 403 10.70 27.16 29.62
C GLY A 403 9.29 26.58 29.47
N SER A 404 8.55 26.95 28.42
CA SER A 404 7.28 26.32 28.04
C SER A 404 7.45 24.83 27.70
N VAL A 405 6.38 24.03 27.78
CA VAL A 405 6.41 22.57 27.59
C VAL A 405 5.43 22.13 26.49
N PHE A 406 5.52 20.90 26.00
CA PHE A 406 4.47 20.35 25.13
C PHE A 406 4.18 18.89 25.49
N ASP A 407 2.92 18.48 25.35
CA ASP A 407 2.45 17.12 25.69
C ASP A 407 3.08 16.03 24.79
N PRO A 408 3.10 14.76 25.23
CA PRO A 408 3.47 13.63 24.38
C PRO A 408 2.44 13.41 23.26
N PHE A 409 2.89 12.80 22.16
CA PHE A 409 2.01 12.38 21.07
C PHE A 409 2.51 11.06 20.47
N ILE A 410 1.60 10.28 19.90
CA ILE A 410 1.90 9.07 19.14
C ILE A 410 1.56 9.28 17.66
N MET A 411 2.35 8.74 16.73
CA MET A 411 1.98 8.74 15.31
C MET A 411 2.37 7.45 14.60
N ASN A 412 1.51 6.99 13.70
CA ASN A 412 1.88 6.01 12.68
C ASN A 412 2.95 6.61 11.77
N ILE A 413 3.91 5.79 11.38
CA ILE A 413 4.75 6.10 10.22
C ILE A 413 4.19 5.40 8.97
N VAL A 414 4.76 5.69 7.81
CA VAL A 414 4.44 5.09 6.51
C VAL A 414 5.69 4.38 5.97
N PRO A 415 5.60 3.18 5.38
CA PRO A 415 6.70 2.55 4.64
C PRO A 415 7.23 3.42 3.50
N THR A 416 8.51 3.28 3.15
CA THR A 416 9.11 3.86 1.93
C THR A 416 8.36 3.47 0.66
N ASP A 417 7.75 2.29 0.66
CA ASP A 417 7.08 1.72 -0.51
C ASP A 417 5.65 2.29 -0.67
N ASN A 418 5.15 2.92 0.40
CA ASN A 418 3.88 3.67 0.44
C ASN A 418 4.12 5.19 0.43
N PHE A 419 5.35 5.65 0.13
CA PHE A 419 5.63 7.06 -0.14
C PHE A 419 4.99 7.47 -1.48
N CYS A 420 4.55 8.74 -1.58
CA CYS A 420 3.82 9.24 -2.74
C CYS A 420 4.54 10.43 -3.41
N GLU A 421 4.21 10.72 -4.68
CA GLU A 421 4.82 11.84 -5.42
C GLU A 421 4.27 13.22 -4.99
N SER A 422 3.09 13.26 -4.36
CA SER A 422 2.47 14.48 -3.84
C SER A 422 1.72 14.20 -2.55
N HIS A 423 1.83 15.12 -1.58
CA HIS A 423 1.18 15.06 -0.28
C HIS A 423 0.42 16.35 0.06
N THR A 424 -0.62 16.22 0.88
CA THR A 424 -1.33 17.32 1.55
C THR A 424 -1.06 17.30 3.06
N LEU A 425 -0.82 18.50 3.60
CA LEU A 425 -0.47 18.78 5.00
C LEU A 425 -1.46 19.78 5.59
N GLU A 426 -1.96 19.55 6.79
CA GLU A 426 -2.58 20.61 7.59
C GLU A 426 -1.66 21.02 8.77
N GLY A 427 -1.48 22.34 8.90
CA GLY A 427 -0.99 23.01 10.10
C GLY A 427 -2.15 23.43 10.99
N MET A 428 -2.00 23.31 12.31
CA MET A 428 -3.03 23.74 13.27
C MET A 428 -2.85 25.19 13.73
N GLU A 429 -3.96 25.84 14.11
CA GLU A 429 -3.95 27.22 14.60
C GLU A 429 -3.36 27.33 16.00
N GLY A 430 -2.51 28.34 16.24
CA GLY A 430 -1.77 28.51 17.49
C GLY A 430 -0.54 27.60 17.65
N PHE A 431 -0.48 26.47 16.95
CA PHE A 431 0.67 25.58 16.93
C PHE A 431 1.82 26.14 16.09
N SER A 432 3.05 25.75 16.45
CA SER A 432 4.24 25.90 15.63
C SER A 432 4.32 24.67 14.74
N ASN A 433 4.13 24.82 13.43
CA ASN A 433 3.89 23.70 12.52
C ASN A 433 5.15 23.35 11.70
N TYR A 434 5.40 22.05 11.56
CA TYR A 434 6.59 21.49 10.93
C TYR A 434 6.23 20.35 9.97
N ALA A 435 6.89 20.32 8.82
CA ALA A 435 6.93 19.16 7.94
C ALA A 435 8.24 18.42 8.18
N LEU A 436 8.14 17.12 8.48
CA LEU A 436 9.27 16.18 8.42
C LEU A 436 9.20 15.46 7.07
N ILE A 437 10.27 15.54 6.30
CA ILE A 437 10.32 15.13 4.89
C ILE A 437 11.45 14.10 4.73
N VAL A 438 11.18 13.00 4.02
CA VAL A 438 12.16 11.97 3.68
C VAL A 438 12.12 11.75 2.17
N ALA A 439 13.26 11.83 1.50
CA ALA A 439 13.37 11.67 0.04
C ALA A 439 14.68 10.96 -0.31
N LYS A 440 14.74 10.31 -1.49
CA LYS A 440 16.01 9.75 -1.98
C LYS A 440 17.00 10.89 -2.23
N SER A 441 18.27 10.71 -1.85
CA SER A 441 19.30 11.77 -1.82
C SER A 441 19.65 12.33 -3.21
N LYS A 442 19.30 11.62 -4.29
CA LYS A 442 19.38 12.09 -5.67
C LYS A 442 18.20 12.98 -6.09
N ASP A 443 17.05 12.83 -5.43
CA ASP A 443 15.77 13.44 -5.80
C ASP A 443 15.41 14.66 -4.90
N VAL A 444 16.18 14.90 -3.82
CA VAL A 444 16.02 16.03 -2.88
C VAL A 444 15.93 17.43 -3.52
N SER A 445 16.49 17.60 -4.72
CA SER A 445 16.48 18.87 -5.46
C SER A 445 15.18 19.17 -6.18
N GLY A 446 14.32 18.17 -6.40
CA GLY A 446 13.02 18.33 -7.06
C GLY A 446 11.85 18.49 -6.08
N VAL A 447 12.10 18.55 -4.77
CA VAL A 447 11.02 18.63 -3.76
C VAL A 447 10.51 20.05 -3.66
N HIS A 448 9.22 20.24 -3.92
CA HIS A 448 8.51 21.51 -3.86
C HIS A 448 7.59 21.57 -2.62
N PHE A 449 7.45 22.76 -2.05
CA PHE A 449 6.44 23.11 -1.03
C PHE A 449 5.59 24.26 -1.58
N ASP A 450 4.27 24.08 -1.67
CA ASP A 450 3.32 25.04 -2.27
C ASP A 450 3.78 25.57 -3.65
N GLY A 451 4.19 24.63 -4.51
CA GLY A 451 4.66 24.89 -5.87
C GLY A 451 6.02 25.61 -5.97
N LYS A 452 6.69 25.90 -4.86
CA LYS A 452 8.00 26.58 -4.80
C LYS A 452 9.08 25.59 -4.43
N LEU A 453 10.31 25.79 -4.92
CA LEU A 453 11.50 25.07 -4.45
C LEU A 453 12.08 25.79 -3.22
N PRO A 454 11.95 25.25 -1.99
CA PRO A 454 12.47 25.89 -0.77
C PRO A 454 13.93 25.48 -0.54
N SER A 455 14.69 26.32 0.16
CA SER A 455 16.05 25.97 0.61
C SER A 455 16.02 25.01 1.82
N PHE A 456 15.48 23.80 1.63
CA PHE A 456 15.47 22.74 2.63
C PHE A 456 16.89 22.42 3.14
N LYS A 457 17.02 22.25 4.46
CA LYS A 457 18.28 21.83 5.09
C LYS A 457 18.34 20.31 5.18
N TRP A 458 18.51 19.68 4.02
CA TRP A 458 18.66 18.22 3.91
C TRP A 458 19.85 17.69 4.71
N GLN A 459 19.65 16.55 5.35
CA GLN A 459 20.68 15.79 6.06
C GLN A 459 20.62 14.33 5.58
N PRO A 460 21.77 13.71 5.23
CA PRO A 460 21.79 12.33 4.77
C PRO A 460 21.38 11.38 5.89
N VAL A 461 20.51 10.41 5.58
CA VAL A 461 20.20 9.28 6.46
C VAL A 461 21.31 8.24 6.26
N VAL A 462 22.38 8.41 7.04
CA VAL A 462 23.63 7.63 6.96
C VAL A 462 23.35 6.13 6.87
N GLY A 463 24.03 5.45 5.93
CA GLY A 463 23.82 4.04 5.62
C GLY A 463 22.67 3.74 4.64
N THR A 464 21.98 4.75 4.10
CA THR A 464 20.89 4.56 3.11
C THR A 464 21.05 5.48 1.91
N GLU A 465 20.25 5.26 0.86
CA GLU A 465 20.13 6.22 -0.25
C GLU A 465 19.30 7.48 0.11
N TYR A 466 18.66 7.53 1.28
CA TYR A 466 17.72 8.60 1.65
C TYR A 466 18.39 9.76 2.39
N SER A 467 17.74 10.92 2.29
CA SER A 467 18.01 12.14 3.05
C SER A 467 16.71 12.63 3.67
N TRP A 468 16.80 13.34 4.79
CA TRP A 468 15.65 13.92 5.47
C TRP A 468 15.81 15.43 5.67
N ALA A 469 14.70 16.14 5.78
CA ALA A 469 14.65 17.56 6.10
C ALA A 469 13.52 17.87 7.08
N HIS A 470 13.77 18.86 7.94
CA HIS A 470 12.75 19.53 8.73
C HIS A 470 12.48 20.91 8.12
N TYR A 471 11.21 21.24 7.92
CA TYR A 471 10.77 22.53 7.37
C TYR A 471 9.65 23.13 8.23
N THR A 472 9.85 24.34 8.73
CA THR A 472 8.83 25.10 9.49
C THR A 472 8.01 25.93 8.51
N TYR A 473 6.68 25.80 8.52
CA TYR A 473 5.78 26.46 7.58
C TYR A 473 4.82 27.47 8.26
N GLU A 474 5.35 28.17 9.27
CA GLU A 474 4.70 29.22 10.08
C GLU A 474 3.70 28.73 11.16
N LYS A 475 3.18 29.69 11.94
CA LYS A 475 2.26 29.48 13.07
C LYS A 475 0.83 29.85 12.64
N GLY A 476 -0.05 28.87 12.51
CA GLY A 476 -1.43 29.12 12.12
C GLY A 476 -2.07 27.96 11.37
N ARG A 477 -3.38 28.06 11.13
CA ARG A 477 -4.11 27.09 10.32
C ARG A 477 -3.75 27.26 8.86
N GLY A 478 -3.35 26.18 8.18
CA GLY A 478 -2.99 26.23 6.77
C GLY A 478 -3.00 24.84 6.12
N HIS A 479 -3.53 24.76 4.90
CA HIS A 479 -3.40 23.59 4.03
C HIS A 479 -2.24 23.80 3.07
N HIS A 480 -1.28 22.88 3.09
CA HIS A 480 -0.04 22.95 2.33
C HIS A 480 0.14 21.71 1.45
N THR A 481 0.93 21.85 0.39
CA THR A 481 1.23 20.79 -0.57
C THR A 481 2.72 20.54 -0.65
N LEU A 482 3.12 19.26 -0.66
CA LEU A 482 4.52 18.86 -0.66
C LEU A 482 4.74 17.72 -1.66
N MET A 483 5.48 17.99 -2.74
CA MET A 483 5.51 17.14 -3.93
C MET A 483 6.90 17.05 -4.58
N HIS A 484 7.13 15.98 -5.34
CA HIS A 484 8.29 15.80 -6.20
C HIS A 484 7.83 15.30 -7.59
N PRO A 485 8.25 15.90 -8.72
CA PRO A 485 7.64 15.67 -10.04
C PRO A 485 7.62 14.24 -10.61
N SER A 486 8.44 13.33 -10.07
CA SER A 486 8.63 11.98 -10.63
C SER A 486 9.29 10.98 -9.66
N ALA A 487 9.11 11.16 -8.34
CA ALA A 487 9.68 10.25 -7.34
C ALA A 487 8.91 10.32 -6.02
N PRO A 488 8.70 9.20 -5.32
CA PRO A 488 7.96 9.17 -4.07
C PRO A 488 8.79 9.73 -2.90
N ILE A 489 8.12 10.47 -2.01
CA ILE A 489 8.68 11.07 -0.79
C ILE A 489 7.81 10.73 0.42
N GLY A 490 8.39 10.69 1.62
CA GLY A 490 7.68 10.49 2.88
C GLY A 490 7.47 11.82 3.59
N VAL A 491 6.26 12.09 4.08
CA VAL A 491 5.91 13.40 4.67
C VAL A 491 5.07 13.22 5.93
N TYR A 492 5.42 13.92 7.01
CA TYR A 492 4.69 13.92 8.28
C TYR A 492 4.44 15.36 8.75
N SER A 493 3.20 15.67 9.15
CA SER A 493 2.85 16.92 9.84
C SER A 493 3.08 16.74 11.33
N VAL A 494 3.82 17.64 11.96
CA VAL A 494 4.04 17.69 13.40
C VAL A 494 3.86 19.13 13.86
N GLY A 495 3.21 19.36 14.99
CA GLY A 495 3.09 20.70 15.56
C GLY A 495 3.17 20.74 17.07
N THR A 496 3.62 21.88 17.60
CA THR A 496 3.85 22.07 19.06
C THR A 496 3.49 23.49 19.52
N VAL A 497 2.81 23.60 20.66
CA VAL A 497 2.51 24.84 21.40
C VAL A 497 2.71 24.57 22.91
N ASP A 498 2.57 25.58 23.78
CA ASP A 498 2.62 25.32 25.22
C ASP A 498 1.50 24.33 25.63
N GLN A 499 1.89 23.32 26.41
CA GLN A 499 1.07 22.21 26.92
C GLN A 499 0.40 21.31 25.86
N ASN A 500 0.60 21.49 24.55
CA ASN A 500 -0.04 20.68 23.52
C ASN A 500 0.88 20.38 22.31
N SER A 501 0.68 19.23 21.68
CA SER A 501 1.39 18.81 20.47
C SER A 501 0.51 17.92 19.57
N TYR A 502 0.96 17.64 18.36
CA TYR A 502 0.38 16.61 17.49
C TYR A 502 1.43 16.06 16.51
N GLY A 503 1.16 14.87 15.97
CA GLY A 503 1.90 14.32 14.83
C GLY A 503 1.03 13.36 14.01
N ALA A 504 1.15 13.41 12.68
CA ALA A 504 0.45 12.52 11.76
C ALA A 504 1.21 12.39 10.42
N PRO A 505 1.10 11.25 9.71
CA PRO A 505 1.51 11.17 8.32
C PRO A 505 0.63 12.06 7.43
N ALA A 506 1.21 12.63 6.39
CA ALA A 506 0.50 13.41 5.38
C ALA A 506 -0.26 12.48 4.40
N ALA A 507 -1.35 12.96 3.80
CA ALA A 507 -2.15 12.17 2.85
C ALA A 507 -1.65 12.35 1.41
N CYS A 508 -1.77 11.32 0.57
CA CYS A 508 -1.30 11.33 -0.82
C CYS A 508 -2.27 12.03 -1.79
N GLY A 509 -1.75 12.59 -2.90
CA GLY A 509 -2.51 13.25 -3.98
C GLY A 509 -2.21 12.73 -5.40
N LEU A 510 -3.03 13.14 -6.38
CA LEU A 510 -3.01 12.72 -7.79
C LEU A 510 -2.71 13.89 -8.75
N LEU A 511 -2.18 13.61 -9.96
CA LEU A 511 -1.60 14.58 -10.91
C LEU A 511 -2.41 14.74 -12.22
N THR A 512 -2.48 15.96 -12.79
CA THR A 512 -3.18 16.29 -14.07
C THR A 512 -2.53 17.44 -14.88
N CYS A 513 -2.79 17.52 -16.20
CA CYS A 513 -2.40 18.66 -17.07
C CYS A 513 -3.48 19.75 -17.15
N ILE A 514 -3.09 21.00 -17.43
CA ILE A 514 -3.98 22.14 -17.70
C ILE A 514 -3.57 22.82 -19.03
N HIS A 515 -4.48 22.94 -20.02
CA HIS A 515 -4.20 23.67 -21.27
C HIS A 515 -5.45 24.38 -21.82
N LYS A 516 -5.30 25.67 -22.18
CA LYS A 516 -6.40 26.67 -22.26
C LYS A 516 -7.36 26.58 -21.05
N GLY A 517 -6.84 26.03 -19.96
CA GLY A 517 -7.53 25.36 -18.87
C GLY A 517 -8.78 24.56 -19.24
N GLN A 518 -8.63 23.46 -19.95
CA GLN A 518 -9.36 22.26 -19.55
C GLN A 518 -8.36 21.30 -18.89
N TYR A 519 -8.84 20.42 -17.99
CA TYR A 519 -8.02 19.36 -17.43
C TYR A 519 -7.88 18.25 -18.47
N HIS A 520 -6.64 17.95 -18.86
CA HIS A 520 -6.37 16.95 -19.90
C HIS A 520 -5.76 15.69 -19.28
N PRO A 521 -6.37 14.50 -19.46
CA PRO A 521 -5.81 13.25 -18.98
C PRO A 521 -4.43 12.97 -19.61
N PRO A 522 -3.45 12.46 -18.83
CA PRO A 522 -2.11 12.21 -19.34
C PRO A 522 -2.08 11.29 -20.58
N GLY A 523 -1.38 11.73 -21.62
CA GLY A 523 -1.14 10.93 -22.84
C GLY A 523 -2.29 10.85 -23.85
N LYS A 524 -3.50 11.36 -23.59
CA LYS A 524 -4.60 11.37 -24.58
C LYS A 524 -4.58 12.63 -25.47
N PRO A 525 -4.83 12.51 -26.79
CA PRO A 525 -4.95 13.65 -27.69
C PRO A 525 -6.38 14.20 -27.79
N PHE A 526 -6.53 15.48 -28.15
CA PHE A 526 -7.80 16.22 -28.23
C PHE A 526 -7.73 17.38 -29.24
N TRP A 527 -8.86 17.78 -29.84
CA TRP A 527 -8.90 18.88 -30.82
C TRP A 527 -9.04 20.26 -30.16
N GLU A 528 -8.32 21.26 -30.67
CA GLU A 528 -8.15 22.60 -30.09
C GLU A 528 -9.21 23.62 -30.51
N ASP A 529 -9.86 23.41 -31.65
CA ASP A 529 -10.75 24.37 -32.31
C ASP A 529 -11.99 23.74 -32.93
N ASP A 530 -13.00 24.58 -33.18
CA ASP A 530 -14.34 24.17 -33.55
C ASP A 530 -14.51 23.65 -34.98
N ALA A 531 -13.53 23.88 -35.85
CA ALA A 531 -13.47 23.34 -37.22
C ALA A 531 -12.59 22.08 -37.31
N CYS A 532 -12.06 21.60 -36.18
CA CYS A 532 -11.08 20.51 -36.10
C CYS A 532 -9.86 20.79 -36.99
N THR A 533 -9.25 21.99 -36.86
CA THR A 533 -8.05 22.37 -37.60
C THR A 533 -6.72 22.19 -36.83
N SER A 534 -6.76 21.93 -35.53
CA SER A 534 -5.58 21.73 -34.67
C SER A 534 -5.82 20.64 -33.63
N LEU A 535 -4.84 19.74 -33.47
CA LEU A 535 -4.87 18.55 -32.63
C LEU A 535 -3.74 18.60 -31.59
N CYS A 536 -4.08 18.45 -30.31
CA CYS A 536 -3.22 18.62 -29.14
C CYS A 536 -3.04 17.32 -28.32
N GLN A 537 -2.04 17.26 -27.44
CA GLN A 537 -1.82 16.16 -26.48
C GLN A 537 -1.11 16.63 -25.20
N CYS A 538 -1.47 16.05 -24.03
CA CYS A 538 -0.82 16.28 -22.73
C CYS A 538 0.37 15.33 -22.50
N ASN A 539 1.52 15.89 -22.12
CA ASN A 539 2.74 15.16 -21.77
C ASN A 539 2.71 14.71 -20.29
N PRO A 540 2.66 13.39 -20.01
CA PRO A 540 2.59 12.86 -18.64
C PRO A 540 3.82 13.22 -17.79
N SER A 541 4.98 13.42 -18.40
CA SER A 541 6.26 13.63 -17.68
C SER A 541 6.57 15.09 -17.41
N THR A 542 5.76 16.04 -17.88
CA THR A 542 6.02 17.49 -17.71
C THR A 542 4.78 18.34 -17.40
N GLY A 543 3.57 17.79 -17.45
CA GLY A 543 2.33 18.55 -17.17
C GLY A 543 1.94 19.58 -18.25
N LEU A 544 2.58 19.56 -19.42
CA LEU A 544 2.40 20.54 -20.50
C LEU A 544 1.72 19.92 -21.73
N VAL A 545 1.18 20.77 -22.62
CA VAL A 545 0.48 20.37 -23.85
C VAL A 545 1.15 20.94 -25.10
N THR A 546 1.13 20.18 -26.18
CA THR A 546 1.62 20.56 -27.52
C THR A 546 0.57 20.26 -28.60
N CYS A 547 0.53 21.05 -29.69
CA CYS A 547 -0.51 20.98 -30.74
C CYS A 547 0.06 21.05 -32.17
N GLN A 548 -0.67 20.51 -33.16
CA GLN A 548 -0.30 20.47 -34.59
C GLN A 548 -1.52 20.61 -35.51
N HIS A 549 -1.33 21.17 -36.72
CA HIS A 549 -2.41 21.36 -37.71
C HIS A 549 -2.83 20.05 -38.40
N ALA A 550 -4.14 19.79 -38.47
CA ALA A 550 -4.75 18.63 -39.13
C ALA A 550 -6.21 18.96 -39.52
N GLN A 551 -6.91 18.13 -40.32
CA GLN A 551 -8.33 18.34 -40.66
C GLN A 551 -9.11 17.02 -40.82
N CYS A 552 -10.45 17.07 -40.68
CA CYS A 552 -11.36 15.96 -40.95
C CYS A 552 -11.45 15.61 -42.45
N LYS A 553 -11.86 14.36 -42.78
CA LYS A 553 -12.07 13.92 -44.16
C LYS A 553 -13.37 14.48 -44.75
N ALA A 554 -13.55 14.38 -46.08
CA ALA A 554 -14.72 14.93 -46.79
C ALA A 554 -16.03 14.20 -46.44
N GLU A 555 -15.96 12.89 -46.18
CA GLU A 555 -17.08 12.05 -45.76
C GLU A 555 -17.50 12.33 -44.30
N GLU A 556 -16.62 12.95 -43.52
CA GLU A 556 -16.77 13.25 -42.10
C GLU A 556 -17.23 14.71 -41.90
N GLU A 557 -17.65 15.03 -40.68
CA GLU A 557 -17.77 16.41 -40.21
C GLU A 557 -17.16 16.53 -38.81
N CYS A 558 -16.58 17.69 -38.50
CA CYS A 558 -16.14 18.01 -37.15
C CYS A 558 -17.38 18.20 -36.27
N LYS A 559 -17.64 17.26 -35.36
CA LYS A 559 -18.76 17.32 -34.42
C LYS A 559 -18.38 16.74 -33.07
N VAL A 560 -19.09 17.16 -32.04
CA VAL A 560 -18.92 16.61 -30.70
C VAL A 560 -19.71 15.30 -30.62
N VAL A 561 -19.06 14.22 -30.22
CA VAL A 561 -19.64 12.89 -30.03
C VAL A 561 -19.21 12.42 -28.64
N GLU A 562 -20.17 12.13 -27.77
CA GLU A 562 -19.92 11.76 -26.36
C GLU A 562 -18.98 12.76 -25.66
N ASP A 563 -19.30 14.05 -25.83
CA ASP A 563 -18.56 15.24 -25.36
C ASP A 563 -17.08 15.37 -25.82
N VAL A 564 -16.61 14.45 -26.67
CA VAL A 564 -15.32 14.57 -27.37
C VAL A 564 -15.54 15.19 -28.75
N ARG A 565 -14.93 16.35 -29.02
CA ARG A 565 -14.85 16.91 -30.38
C ARG A 565 -14.03 15.97 -31.27
N THR A 566 -14.61 15.51 -32.37
CA THR A 566 -13.99 14.53 -33.26
C THR A 566 -14.48 14.66 -34.70
N CYS A 567 -13.83 13.96 -35.63
CA CYS A 567 -14.28 13.81 -37.01
C CYS A 567 -15.17 12.58 -37.11
N ALA A 568 -16.46 12.74 -37.44
CA ALA A 568 -17.42 11.64 -37.47
C ALA A 568 -18.32 11.65 -38.72
N ALA A 569 -18.68 10.46 -39.18
CA ALA A 569 -19.33 10.24 -40.47
C ALA A 569 -20.77 10.77 -40.56
N LYS A 570 -21.23 10.95 -41.81
CA LYS A 570 -22.62 11.27 -42.18
C LYS A 570 -23.34 9.97 -42.61
N THR A 571 -24.50 9.70 -42.03
CA THR A 571 -25.32 8.48 -42.25
C THR A 571 -26.31 8.70 -43.40
N VAL A 572 -26.54 7.80 -44.38
CA VAL A 572 -26.00 6.44 -44.70
C VAL A 572 -26.01 6.29 -46.27
N PRO A 573 -25.50 5.20 -46.87
CA PRO A 573 -24.12 4.90 -47.24
C PRO A 573 -23.82 5.04 -48.76
N THR A 574 -22.54 5.16 -49.16
CA THR A 574 -21.95 4.32 -50.23
C THR A 574 -20.40 4.39 -50.33
N GLN A 575 -19.78 3.21 -50.34
CA GLN A 575 -18.52 2.80 -51.02
C GLN A 575 -17.15 3.53 -50.82
N ILE A 576 -16.19 2.76 -50.26
CA ILE A 576 -14.77 2.46 -50.67
C ILE A 576 -13.99 3.48 -51.56
N GLU A 577 -12.67 3.72 -51.42
CA GLU A 577 -11.54 2.91 -50.88
C GLU A 577 -10.44 3.76 -50.16
N PRO A 578 -9.65 3.16 -49.23
CA PRO A 578 -8.32 3.66 -48.83
C PRO A 578 -7.15 2.93 -49.55
N PRO A 579 -5.97 3.56 -49.72
CA PRO A 579 -4.87 3.03 -50.53
C PRO A 579 -4.00 1.94 -49.87
N ILE A 580 -3.33 1.17 -50.73
CA ILE A 580 -2.61 -0.09 -50.43
C ILE A 580 -1.17 0.12 -49.91
N VAL A 581 -0.72 -0.75 -48.99
CA VAL A 581 0.72 -1.05 -48.77
C VAL A 581 0.94 -2.57 -48.81
N LYS A 582 1.92 -3.06 -49.60
CA LYS A 582 2.19 -4.49 -49.82
C LYS A 582 3.55 -4.94 -49.31
N LYS A 583 3.54 -5.91 -48.38
CA LYS A 583 4.57 -6.95 -48.17
C LYS A 583 4.04 -8.01 -47.19
N CYS A 584 4.20 -9.29 -47.52
CA CYS A 584 3.81 -10.40 -46.66
C CYS A 584 5.04 -11.05 -45.98
N PRO A 585 4.88 -11.65 -44.79
CA PRO A 585 5.97 -12.36 -44.11
C PRO A 585 6.38 -13.65 -44.86
N PRO A 586 7.58 -14.21 -44.56
CA PRO A 586 8.01 -15.51 -45.09
C PRO A 586 6.98 -16.62 -44.86
N ASN A 587 6.99 -17.61 -45.75
CA ASN A 587 6.04 -18.74 -45.77
C ASN A 587 4.56 -18.35 -45.87
N SER A 588 4.26 -17.14 -46.38
CA SER A 588 2.91 -16.70 -46.72
C SER A 588 2.82 -16.12 -48.13
N THR A 589 1.63 -16.18 -48.72
CA THR A 589 1.33 -15.66 -50.06
C THR A 589 0.25 -14.57 -49.96
N HIS A 590 0.46 -13.48 -50.70
CA HIS A 590 -0.49 -12.38 -50.82
C HIS A 590 -1.69 -12.78 -51.70
N LYS A 591 -2.93 -12.66 -51.20
CA LYS A 591 -4.17 -12.90 -51.99
C LYS A 591 -5.17 -11.76 -51.82
N LYS A 592 -6.07 -11.58 -52.80
CA LYS A 592 -7.19 -10.62 -52.74
C LYS A 592 -8.37 -11.06 -51.85
N CYS A 593 -8.31 -12.29 -51.37
CA CYS A 593 -9.32 -12.96 -50.57
C CYS A 593 -8.55 -14.00 -49.75
N THR A 594 -8.38 -13.74 -48.45
CA THR A 594 -7.69 -14.65 -47.51
C THR A 594 -8.60 -15.11 -46.38
N HIS A 595 -8.55 -16.40 -46.06
CA HIS A 595 -9.30 -17.04 -44.98
C HIS A 595 -8.38 -17.25 -43.77
N VAL A 596 -8.02 -16.14 -43.12
CA VAL A 596 -6.97 -16.03 -42.07
C VAL A 596 -7.16 -16.99 -40.87
N CYS A 597 -8.35 -17.53 -40.69
CA CYS A 597 -8.72 -18.44 -39.61
C CYS A 597 -8.56 -19.94 -39.91
N GLU A 598 -8.38 -20.37 -41.18
CA GLU A 598 -8.35 -21.81 -41.53
C GLU A 598 -7.01 -22.50 -41.18
N HIS A 599 -5.93 -21.75 -41.01
CA HIS A 599 -4.58 -22.27 -40.72
C HIS A 599 -3.88 -21.50 -39.57
N SER A 600 -4.53 -21.42 -38.41
CA SER A 600 -3.97 -20.86 -37.17
C SER A 600 -3.38 -21.94 -36.26
N CYS A 601 -2.37 -21.62 -35.44
CA CYS A 601 -1.88 -22.53 -34.40
C CYS A 601 -2.93 -22.90 -33.32
N ALA A 602 -4.08 -22.19 -33.27
CA ALA A 602 -5.13 -22.37 -32.26
C ALA A 602 -6.02 -23.63 -32.45
N HIS A 603 -5.42 -24.82 -32.54
CA HIS A 603 -6.11 -26.10 -32.78
C HIS A 603 -6.84 -26.65 -31.54
N ALA A 604 -7.89 -25.97 -31.10
CA ALA A 604 -8.72 -26.38 -29.95
C ALA A 604 -10.17 -26.77 -30.32
N LYS A 605 -10.76 -26.14 -31.35
CA LYS A 605 -12.13 -26.39 -31.85
C LYS A 605 -12.22 -26.05 -33.34
N PRO A 606 -13.17 -26.61 -34.12
CA PRO A 606 -13.41 -26.17 -35.49
C PRO A 606 -13.83 -24.69 -35.50
N VAL A 607 -12.98 -23.83 -36.06
CA VAL A 607 -13.24 -22.40 -36.18
C VAL A 607 -14.18 -22.17 -37.36
N VAL A 608 -15.39 -21.65 -37.09
CA VAL A 608 -16.32 -21.24 -38.14
C VAL A 608 -15.82 -19.93 -38.73
N CYS A 609 -15.09 -20.02 -39.84
CA CYS A 609 -14.60 -18.86 -40.57
C CYS A 609 -15.77 -18.03 -41.17
N PRO A 610 -15.72 -16.68 -41.11
CA PRO A 610 -16.64 -15.84 -41.86
C PRO A 610 -16.50 -16.08 -43.37
N HIS A 611 -17.63 -16.17 -44.09
CA HIS A 611 -17.63 -16.26 -45.56
C HIS A 611 -17.23 -14.96 -46.27
N VAL A 612 -16.86 -13.91 -45.53
CA VAL A 612 -16.39 -12.62 -46.05
C VAL A 612 -14.87 -12.57 -45.92
N CYS A 613 -14.16 -12.54 -47.05
CA CYS A 613 -12.70 -12.42 -47.13
C CYS A 613 -12.27 -11.00 -47.54
N GLY A 614 -10.99 -10.66 -47.28
CA GLY A 614 -10.35 -9.42 -47.72
C GLY A 614 -8.99 -9.64 -48.38
N GLU A 615 -8.38 -8.59 -48.93
CA GLU A 615 -7.01 -8.62 -49.47
C GLU A 615 -5.99 -8.64 -48.31
N GLY A 616 -5.05 -9.58 -48.35
CA GLY A 616 -4.16 -9.88 -47.22
C GLY A 616 -3.12 -10.95 -47.51
N CYS A 617 -2.52 -11.49 -46.45
CA CYS A 617 -1.48 -12.52 -46.50
C CYS A 617 -1.98 -13.82 -45.86
N GLU A 618 -1.75 -14.96 -46.50
CA GLU A 618 -2.22 -16.28 -46.04
C GLU A 618 -1.06 -17.27 -46.02
N CYS A 619 -0.96 -18.10 -44.98
CA CYS A 619 0.14 -19.06 -44.86
C CYS A 619 0.14 -20.08 -46.01
N ASN A 620 1.33 -20.46 -46.46
CA ASN A 620 1.49 -21.50 -47.47
C ASN A 620 1.12 -22.87 -46.88
N HIS A 621 0.62 -23.77 -47.71
CA HIS A 621 0.21 -25.12 -47.30
C HIS A 621 1.31 -25.84 -46.50
N GLY A 622 0.97 -26.33 -45.30
CA GLY A 622 1.91 -26.94 -44.35
C GLY A 622 2.43 -26.00 -43.26
N PHE A 623 2.14 -24.70 -43.34
CA PHE A 623 2.47 -23.70 -42.31
C PHE A 623 1.21 -23.15 -41.62
N MET A 624 1.34 -22.86 -40.33
CA MET A 624 0.29 -22.32 -39.46
C MET A 624 0.68 -20.92 -38.95
N PHE A 625 -0.29 -20.03 -38.84
CA PHE A 625 -0.09 -18.68 -38.32
C PHE A 625 -0.03 -18.70 -36.79
N ASN A 626 1.09 -18.24 -36.22
CA ASN A 626 1.30 -18.13 -34.77
C ASN A 626 0.91 -16.77 -34.17
N GLY A 627 0.24 -15.91 -34.94
CA GLY A 627 -0.06 -14.52 -34.57
C GLY A 627 0.94 -13.47 -35.10
N THR A 628 2.11 -13.90 -35.59
CA THR A 628 3.14 -13.00 -36.19
C THR A 628 3.75 -13.52 -37.49
N SER A 629 3.81 -14.84 -37.66
CA SER A 629 4.55 -15.53 -38.72
C SER A 629 3.95 -16.90 -39.02
N CYS A 630 4.29 -17.46 -40.19
CA CYS A 630 3.86 -18.78 -40.62
C CYS A 630 4.95 -19.82 -40.31
N VAL A 631 4.69 -20.67 -39.32
CA VAL A 631 5.61 -21.70 -38.77
C VAL A 631 5.09 -23.11 -39.02
N THR A 632 5.91 -24.14 -38.81
CA THR A 632 5.43 -25.54 -38.86
C THR A 632 4.54 -25.88 -37.66
N ALA A 633 3.77 -26.96 -37.75
CA ALA A 633 2.86 -27.36 -36.67
C ALA A 633 3.60 -27.67 -35.34
N GLU A 634 4.80 -28.25 -35.39
CA GLU A 634 5.59 -28.61 -34.21
C GLU A 634 6.15 -27.36 -33.48
N GLU A 635 6.34 -26.26 -34.21
CA GLU A 635 6.79 -24.95 -33.72
C GLU A 635 5.66 -24.09 -33.14
N CYS A 636 4.39 -24.52 -33.24
CA CYS A 636 3.27 -23.80 -32.63
C CYS A 636 3.45 -23.70 -31.10
N GLY A 637 3.40 -22.46 -30.60
CA GLY A 637 3.43 -22.16 -29.17
C GLY A 637 2.07 -22.30 -28.50
N CYS A 638 2.08 -22.35 -27.17
CA CYS A 638 0.90 -22.49 -26.32
C CYS A 638 0.47 -21.13 -25.75
N ILE A 639 -0.74 -21.04 -25.21
CA ILE A 639 -1.20 -19.88 -24.42
C ILE A 639 -1.53 -20.34 -23.00
N HIS A 640 -0.90 -19.71 -22.01
CA HIS A 640 -1.09 -19.98 -20.58
C HIS A 640 -1.48 -18.67 -19.88
N HIS A 641 -2.70 -18.62 -19.32
CA HIS A 641 -3.31 -17.40 -18.75
C HIS A 641 -3.13 -16.12 -19.61
N GLY A 642 -3.32 -16.25 -20.93
CA GLY A 642 -3.19 -15.15 -21.89
C GLY A 642 -1.76 -14.78 -22.29
N LYS A 643 -0.72 -15.40 -21.69
CA LYS A 643 0.68 -15.24 -22.11
C LYS A 643 1.09 -16.34 -23.10
N PRO A 644 1.81 -16.02 -24.19
CA PRO A 644 2.34 -17.04 -25.10
C PRO A 644 3.57 -17.75 -24.50
N MET A 645 3.67 -19.06 -24.74
CA MET A 645 4.81 -19.92 -24.38
C MET A 645 5.38 -20.56 -25.65
N LYS A 646 6.70 -20.75 -25.71
CA LYS A 646 7.34 -21.44 -26.85
C LYS A 646 7.17 -22.95 -26.75
N SER A 647 7.15 -23.64 -27.89
CA SER A 647 7.26 -25.10 -27.95
C SER A 647 8.49 -25.58 -27.15
N GLY A 648 8.28 -26.52 -26.21
CA GLY A 648 9.30 -27.00 -25.27
C GLY A 648 9.54 -26.13 -24.02
N GLU A 649 8.83 -25.02 -23.83
CA GLU A 649 9.02 -24.15 -22.65
C GLU A 649 8.22 -24.64 -21.43
N SER A 650 8.88 -24.69 -20.26
CA SER A 650 8.25 -24.95 -18.96
C SER A 650 8.26 -23.71 -18.05
N LEU A 651 7.22 -23.56 -17.24
CA LEU A 651 7.04 -22.52 -16.22
C LEU A 651 6.43 -23.12 -14.94
N LEU A 652 6.76 -22.52 -13.79
CA LEU A 652 6.03 -22.73 -12.53
C LEU A 652 4.98 -21.63 -12.36
N SER A 653 3.89 -21.95 -11.65
CA SER A 653 2.86 -21.00 -11.20
C SER A 653 3.43 -19.97 -10.21
N ALA A 654 2.66 -18.92 -9.91
CA ALA A 654 3.09 -17.81 -9.02
C ALA A 654 3.47 -18.28 -7.60
N ASP A 655 2.87 -19.37 -7.15
CA ASP A 655 3.02 -20.07 -5.87
C ASP A 655 3.82 -21.39 -5.98
N CYS A 656 4.31 -21.73 -7.19
CA CYS A 656 5.00 -22.98 -7.52
C CYS A 656 4.19 -24.28 -7.28
N SER A 657 2.86 -24.21 -7.09
CA SER A 657 1.97 -25.37 -6.90
C SER A 657 1.62 -26.12 -8.19
N GLU A 658 1.90 -25.54 -9.36
CA GLU A 658 1.69 -26.14 -10.68
C GLU A 658 2.88 -25.86 -11.61
N ARG A 659 3.25 -26.86 -12.42
CA ARG A 659 4.23 -26.76 -13.50
C ARG A 659 3.51 -26.96 -14.82
N CYS A 660 3.55 -25.94 -15.68
CA CYS A 660 3.01 -26.01 -17.04
C CYS A 660 4.14 -26.07 -18.06
N THR A 661 4.04 -27.00 -19.01
CA THR A 661 4.98 -27.18 -20.12
C THR A 661 4.22 -27.15 -21.45
N CYS A 662 4.74 -26.41 -22.42
CA CYS A 662 4.20 -26.39 -23.77
C CYS A 662 4.78 -27.55 -24.60
N ALA A 663 3.96 -28.53 -24.95
CA ALA A 663 4.38 -29.65 -25.79
C ALA A 663 4.44 -29.24 -27.27
N PRO A 664 5.29 -29.91 -28.09
CA PRO A 664 5.27 -29.75 -29.54
C PRO A 664 3.87 -29.94 -30.13
N GLY A 665 3.47 -29.08 -31.06
CA GLY A 665 2.09 -29.01 -31.57
C GLY A 665 1.18 -28.01 -30.83
N GLY A 666 1.70 -27.23 -29.88
CA GLY A 666 0.95 -26.16 -29.21
C GLY A 666 0.03 -26.62 -28.08
N GLN A 667 0.15 -27.88 -27.62
CA GLN A 667 -0.64 -28.41 -26.51
C GLN A 667 0.01 -28.08 -25.16
N LEU A 668 -0.70 -27.33 -24.31
CA LEU A 668 -0.26 -27.08 -22.93
C LEU A 668 -0.54 -28.31 -22.04
N HIS A 669 0.47 -28.73 -21.27
CA HIS A 669 0.34 -29.78 -20.26
C HIS A 669 0.75 -29.22 -18.89
N CYS A 670 -0.13 -29.29 -17.90
CA CYS A 670 0.12 -28.81 -16.54
C CYS A 670 -0.01 -29.95 -15.53
N GLU A 671 0.93 -29.99 -14.58
CA GLU A 671 1.03 -31.00 -13.52
C GLU A 671 1.25 -30.33 -12.16
N LYS A 672 0.82 -30.99 -11.07
CA LYS A 672 1.05 -30.46 -9.71
C LYS A 672 2.53 -30.44 -9.37
N ALA A 673 2.98 -29.34 -8.80
CA ALA A 673 4.34 -29.09 -8.38
C ALA A 673 4.39 -28.61 -6.92
N GLY A 674 5.60 -28.39 -6.42
CA GLY A 674 5.89 -27.81 -5.12
C GLY A 674 7.40 -27.68 -4.94
N CYS A 675 7.83 -26.79 -4.05
CA CYS A 675 9.24 -26.63 -3.72
C CYS A 675 9.72 -27.71 -2.72
N GLY A 676 11.01 -28.01 -2.75
CA GLY A 676 11.65 -28.99 -1.87
C GLY A 676 11.71 -28.54 -0.40
N GLN A 677 12.12 -29.44 0.48
CA GLN A 677 12.16 -29.16 1.93
C GLN A 677 13.20 -28.06 2.25
N GLY A 678 12.70 -26.91 2.69
CA GLY A 678 13.50 -25.70 2.97
C GLY A 678 13.71 -24.78 1.76
N GLU A 679 13.07 -25.06 0.62
CA GLU A 679 13.03 -24.14 -0.54
C GLU A 679 11.78 -23.27 -0.51
N SER A 680 11.91 -22.02 -0.95
CA SER A 680 10.84 -21.05 -1.15
C SER A 680 10.62 -20.76 -2.64
N CYS A 681 9.38 -20.49 -3.02
CA CYS A 681 9.01 -20.10 -4.39
C CYS A 681 9.39 -18.63 -4.65
N VAL A 682 10.64 -18.41 -5.07
CA VAL A 682 11.19 -17.07 -5.35
C VAL A 682 11.05 -16.70 -6.83
N GLU A 683 11.15 -15.42 -7.15
CA GLU A 683 11.18 -14.95 -8.54
C GLU A 683 12.61 -14.61 -8.96
N GLN A 684 13.07 -15.23 -10.04
CA GLN A 684 14.43 -15.09 -10.55
C GLN A 684 14.37 -14.91 -12.08
N GLY A 685 14.82 -13.75 -12.57
CA GLY A 685 14.79 -13.44 -14.01
C GLY A 685 13.39 -13.39 -14.65
N GLY A 686 12.35 -13.04 -13.87
CA GLY A 686 10.96 -13.02 -14.35
C GLY A 686 10.30 -14.40 -14.48
N LYS A 687 10.90 -15.44 -13.88
CA LYS A 687 10.32 -16.78 -13.73
C LYS A 687 10.31 -17.20 -12.27
N ARG A 688 9.35 -18.05 -11.89
CA ARG A 688 9.28 -18.64 -10.54
C ARG A 688 10.20 -19.85 -10.45
N VAL A 689 10.98 -19.91 -9.39
CA VAL A 689 12.03 -20.92 -9.13
C VAL A 689 11.98 -21.28 -7.64
N CYS A 690 12.16 -22.55 -7.31
CA CYS A 690 12.34 -22.98 -5.93
C CYS A 690 13.81 -22.80 -5.54
N SER A 691 14.08 -22.00 -4.51
CA SER A 691 15.43 -21.76 -3.98
C SER A 691 15.41 -21.73 -2.47
N LYS A 692 16.52 -22.16 -1.85
CA LYS A 692 16.78 -21.90 -0.44
C LYS A 692 17.22 -20.43 -0.25
N PRO A 693 17.06 -19.85 0.94
CA PRO A 693 17.59 -18.52 1.24
C PRO A 693 19.13 -18.55 1.38
N ASP A 694 19.75 -17.40 1.19
CA ASP A 694 21.15 -17.16 1.56
C ASP A 694 21.25 -17.05 3.09
N SER A 695 22.38 -17.45 3.68
CA SER A 695 22.59 -17.34 5.14
C SER A 695 23.92 -16.68 5.50
N THR A 696 24.02 -16.17 6.74
CA THR A 696 25.17 -15.42 7.25
C THR A 696 25.61 -15.90 8.63
N CYS A 697 26.84 -16.41 8.71
CA CYS A 697 27.54 -16.66 9.96
C CYS A 697 28.12 -15.36 10.54
N HIS A 698 28.19 -15.25 11.87
CA HIS A 698 28.74 -14.09 12.58
C HIS A 698 29.77 -14.47 13.65
N LEU A 699 30.82 -13.65 13.76
CA LEU A 699 31.70 -13.61 14.93
C LEU A 699 31.84 -12.15 15.40
N LEU A 700 31.42 -11.89 16.64
CA LEU A 700 31.41 -10.57 17.25
C LEU A 700 32.70 -10.28 18.04
N PRO A 701 33.06 -8.99 18.25
CA PRO A 701 34.22 -8.58 19.05
C PRO A 701 34.22 -9.13 20.49
N SER A 702 33.02 -9.31 21.06
CA SER A 702 32.78 -9.88 22.38
C SER A 702 32.95 -11.40 22.45
N GLY A 703 33.15 -12.07 21.32
CA GLY A 703 33.08 -13.53 21.19
C GLY A 703 31.68 -14.08 20.96
N GLY A 704 30.62 -13.25 20.92
CA GLY A 704 29.29 -13.73 20.51
C GLY A 704 29.35 -14.30 19.09
N PHE A 705 28.78 -15.49 18.88
CA PHE A 705 28.89 -16.24 17.64
C PHE A 705 27.49 -16.71 17.18
N LYS A 706 27.29 -16.79 15.86
CA LYS A 706 26.09 -17.35 15.21
C LYS A 706 26.47 -18.17 13.99
N SER A 707 26.00 -19.41 13.89
CA SER A 707 26.19 -20.29 12.72
C SER A 707 25.29 -19.92 11.55
N PHE A 708 25.42 -20.61 10.41
CA PHE A 708 24.52 -20.46 9.27
C PHE A 708 23.08 -20.91 9.56
N ASP A 709 22.87 -21.95 10.36
CA ASP A 709 21.51 -22.42 10.68
C ASP A 709 20.95 -21.84 11.99
N GLY A 710 21.68 -20.91 12.63
CA GLY A 710 21.19 -20.09 13.74
C GLY A 710 21.62 -20.55 15.14
N LEU A 711 22.65 -21.38 15.26
CA LEU A 711 23.25 -21.78 16.54
C LEU A 711 23.96 -20.57 17.15
N GLU A 712 23.35 -19.98 18.19
CA GLU A 712 23.87 -18.81 18.92
C GLU A 712 24.45 -19.21 20.29
N GLU A 713 25.71 -18.89 20.53
CA GLU A 713 26.41 -19.00 21.82
C GLU A 713 27.66 -18.10 21.79
N ARG A 714 28.34 -17.91 22.92
CA ARG A 714 29.57 -17.14 23.02
C ARG A 714 30.82 -18.04 22.97
N VAL A 715 31.81 -17.64 22.19
CA VAL A 715 33.19 -18.13 22.26
C VAL A 715 33.86 -17.54 23.52
N TRP A 716 34.35 -18.41 24.40
CA TRP A 716 34.96 -18.04 25.68
C TRP A 716 36.50 -18.12 25.70
N MET A 717 37.12 -18.39 24.55
CA MET A 717 38.57 -18.53 24.38
C MET A 717 39.07 -17.61 23.27
N GLU A 718 40.20 -16.94 23.50
CA GLU A 718 40.95 -16.29 22.41
C GLU A 718 41.59 -17.33 21.48
N GLY A 719 41.88 -16.97 20.23
CA GLY A 719 42.59 -17.84 19.29
C GLY A 719 42.16 -17.64 17.83
N THR A 720 42.81 -18.38 16.93
CA THR A 720 42.40 -18.45 15.52
C THR A 720 41.39 -19.59 15.34
N TYR A 721 40.31 -19.35 14.62
CA TYR A 721 39.22 -20.32 14.38
C TYR A 721 39.03 -20.55 12.89
N GLU A 722 38.80 -21.80 12.49
CA GLU A 722 38.28 -22.15 11.16
C GLU A 722 36.77 -21.90 11.15
N LEU A 723 36.34 -20.83 10.47
CA LEU A 723 34.93 -20.42 10.42
C LEU A 723 34.14 -21.31 9.46
N ALA A 724 34.59 -21.43 8.21
CA ALA A 724 33.95 -22.26 7.21
C ALA A 724 34.99 -22.81 6.22
N LEU A 725 34.85 -24.07 5.88
CA LEU A 725 35.68 -24.83 4.94
C LEU A 725 34.83 -25.94 4.26
N PRO A 726 35.34 -26.64 3.24
CA PRO A 726 34.56 -27.66 2.53
C PRO A 726 34.28 -28.86 3.43
N GLY A 727 33.04 -29.35 3.40
CA GLY A 727 32.62 -30.55 4.10
C GLY A 727 33.19 -31.84 3.48
N PRO A 728 33.09 -32.99 4.16
CA PRO A 728 33.62 -34.27 3.67
C PRO A 728 33.05 -34.65 2.29
N GLY A 729 33.93 -34.66 1.27
CA GLY A 729 33.58 -34.96 -0.13
C GLY A 729 33.39 -33.71 -1.01
N SER A 730 33.12 -32.55 -0.42
CA SER A 730 32.95 -31.30 -1.16
C SER A 730 34.23 -30.87 -1.88
N GLN A 731 34.08 -30.20 -3.02
CA GLN A 731 35.17 -29.64 -3.83
C GLN A 731 35.17 -28.09 -3.81
N LEU A 732 34.49 -27.47 -2.84
CA LEU A 732 34.43 -26.02 -2.71
C LEU A 732 35.84 -25.41 -2.57
N PRO A 733 36.19 -24.39 -3.37
CA PRO A 733 37.58 -23.95 -3.49
C PRO A 733 37.99 -22.91 -2.45
N PHE A 734 37.41 -22.91 -1.25
CA PHE A 734 37.65 -21.85 -0.25
C PHE A 734 37.69 -22.34 1.20
N ARG A 735 38.33 -21.55 2.07
CA ARG A 735 38.14 -21.59 3.53
C ARG A 735 38.26 -20.18 4.14
N VAL A 736 37.72 -19.98 5.33
CA VAL A 736 37.73 -18.70 6.06
C VAL A 736 38.18 -18.92 7.50
N ILE A 737 39.20 -18.18 7.94
CA ILE A 737 39.67 -18.18 9.34
C ILE A 737 39.56 -16.79 9.96
N ALA A 738 39.33 -16.72 11.28
CA ALA A 738 39.34 -15.45 12.03
C ALA A 738 40.10 -15.60 13.35
N HIS A 739 40.88 -14.58 13.72
CA HIS A 739 41.60 -14.53 14.99
C HIS A 739 40.91 -13.63 16.00
N LEU A 740 40.33 -14.22 17.03
CA LEU A 740 39.56 -13.56 18.08
C LEU A 740 40.46 -13.29 19.30
N ASN A 741 40.56 -12.03 19.71
CA ASN A 741 41.20 -11.62 20.97
C ASN A 741 40.12 -11.12 21.94
N LEU A 742 39.94 -11.81 23.06
CA LEU A 742 38.89 -11.54 24.05
C LEU A 742 39.34 -10.74 25.27
N PHE A 743 40.65 -10.73 25.57
CA PHE A 743 41.19 -10.24 26.85
C PHE A 743 42.01 -8.95 26.72
N ALA A 744 42.19 -8.42 25.50
CA ALA A 744 42.68 -7.07 25.28
C ALA A 744 41.73 -5.99 25.84
N CYS A 745 42.25 -4.78 26.07
CA CYS A 745 41.44 -3.61 26.44
C CYS A 745 40.37 -3.23 25.40
N GLU A 746 40.58 -3.64 24.14
CA GLU A 746 39.60 -3.58 23.06
C GLU A 746 39.45 -4.98 22.42
N PRO A 747 38.55 -5.83 22.96
CA PRO A 747 38.25 -7.14 22.37
C PRO A 747 37.76 -6.99 20.94
N ALA A 748 38.26 -7.84 20.04
CA ALA A 748 37.99 -7.78 18.61
C ALA A 748 38.40 -9.09 17.91
N VAL A 749 37.85 -9.34 16.73
CA VAL A 749 38.62 -10.05 15.71
C VAL A 749 39.79 -9.13 15.30
N ILE A 750 41.01 -9.66 15.30
CA ILE A 750 42.25 -8.91 15.00
C ILE A 750 42.60 -9.00 13.52
N PHE A 751 42.32 -10.16 12.91
CA PHE A 751 42.32 -10.35 11.46
C PHE A 751 41.37 -11.48 11.07
N THR A 752 40.95 -11.47 9.81
CA THR A 752 40.35 -12.62 9.12
C THR A 752 41.12 -12.91 7.85
N SER A 753 41.13 -14.16 7.37
CA SER A 753 41.66 -14.52 6.06
C SER A 753 40.67 -15.41 5.31
N ILE A 754 40.28 -14.99 4.10
CA ILE A 754 39.76 -15.89 3.08
C ILE A 754 40.95 -16.51 2.34
N PHE A 755 40.88 -17.80 2.11
CA PHE A 755 41.64 -18.50 1.10
C PHE A 755 40.65 -18.90 0.00
N TYR A 756 40.90 -18.52 -1.26
CA TYR A 756 40.10 -18.92 -2.42
C TYR A 756 41.04 -19.42 -3.52
N LYS A 757 41.10 -20.75 -3.70
CA LYS A 757 42.21 -21.42 -4.39
C LYS A 757 43.56 -20.93 -3.82
N ASP A 758 44.48 -20.52 -4.68
CA ASP A 758 45.81 -20.02 -4.33
C ASP A 758 45.82 -18.54 -3.86
N ILE A 759 44.65 -17.88 -3.82
CA ILE A 759 44.53 -16.47 -3.40
C ILE A 759 44.24 -16.41 -1.90
N ARG A 760 45.04 -15.66 -1.15
CA ARG A 760 44.76 -15.27 0.23
C ARG A 760 44.41 -13.80 0.31
N VAL A 761 43.22 -13.48 0.80
CA VAL A 761 42.82 -12.12 1.19
C VAL A 761 42.77 -12.06 2.70
N GLU A 762 43.54 -11.17 3.32
CA GLU A 762 43.55 -10.92 4.76
C GLU A 762 43.09 -9.48 5.04
N VAL A 763 42.15 -9.31 5.98
CA VAL A 763 41.73 -8.00 6.49
C VAL A 763 42.03 -7.94 7.98
N LYS A 764 42.63 -6.84 8.43
CA LYS A 764 43.08 -6.61 9.81
C LYS A 764 42.18 -5.60 10.54
N LYS A 765 42.32 -5.49 11.87
CA LYS A 765 41.54 -4.58 12.74
C LYS A 765 41.61 -3.10 12.32
N ASP A 766 42.74 -2.67 11.77
CA ASP A 766 43.00 -1.35 11.20
C ASP A 766 42.46 -1.17 9.77
N LEU A 767 41.66 -2.13 9.27
CA LEU A 767 41.16 -2.26 7.89
C LEU A 767 42.22 -2.46 6.80
N THR A 768 43.51 -2.44 7.16
CA THR A 768 44.63 -2.78 6.28
C THR A 768 44.39 -4.14 5.62
N THR A 769 44.33 -4.12 4.29
CA THR A 769 43.93 -5.28 3.47
C THR A 769 45.13 -5.80 2.68
N MET A 770 45.41 -7.10 2.84
CA MET A 770 46.52 -7.79 2.18
C MET A 770 46.00 -8.80 1.16
N VAL A 771 46.51 -8.77 -0.06
CA VAL A 771 46.30 -9.82 -1.08
C VAL A 771 47.63 -10.53 -1.31
N ASN A 772 47.66 -11.84 -1.07
CA ASN A 772 48.83 -12.70 -1.17
C ASN A 772 50.06 -12.17 -0.40
N GLY A 773 49.82 -11.51 0.74
CA GLY A 773 50.85 -10.94 1.62
C GLY A 773 51.33 -9.54 1.24
N ASN A 774 50.80 -8.91 0.19
CA ASN A 774 51.07 -7.52 -0.19
C ASN A 774 49.86 -6.65 0.16
N GLU A 775 50.08 -5.45 0.68
CA GLU A 775 49.01 -4.48 0.95
C GLU A 775 48.43 -3.95 -0.37
N VAL A 776 47.10 -3.76 -0.45
CA VAL A 776 46.43 -3.25 -1.66
C VAL A 776 45.54 -2.05 -1.37
N PRO A 777 45.49 -1.03 -2.27
CA PRO A 777 44.50 0.03 -2.17
C PRO A 777 43.12 -0.50 -2.55
N LEU A 778 42.07 0.10 -1.97
CA LEU A 778 40.67 -0.21 -2.29
C LEU A 778 40.05 0.91 -3.18
N PRO A 779 39.10 0.58 -4.07
CA PRO A 779 38.64 -0.77 -4.40
C PRO A 779 39.67 -1.57 -5.21
N PHE A 780 39.72 -2.88 -4.97
CA PHE A 780 40.61 -3.82 -5.64
C PHE A 780 39.81 -4.87 -6.39
N HIS A 781 40.11 -5.08 -7.68
CA HIS A 781 39.41 -6.05 -8.53
C HIS A 781 40.41 -7.04 -9.13
N MET A 782 40.04 -8.32 -9.18
CA MET A 782 40.90 -9.41 -9.63
C MET A 782 40.26 -10.18 -10.79
N ASN A 783 41.06 -10.73 -11.71
CA ASN A 783 40.60 -11.28 -13.00
C ASN A 783 39.64 -12.50 -12.89
N ASN A 784 39.52 -13.13 -11.72
CA ASN A 784 38.51 -14.16 -11.43
C ASN A 784 37.15 -13.59 -11.01
N GLY A 785 37.01 -12.26 -10.95
CA GLY A 785 35.83 -11.56 -10.47
C GLY A 785 35.79 -11.33 -8.96
N LEU A 786 36.84 -11.68 -8.22
CA LEU A 786 36.95 -11.30 -6.80
C LEU A 786 37.09 -9.77 -6.70
N THR A 787 36.24 -9.14 -5.88
CA THR A 787 36.33 -7.71 -5.57
C THR A 787 36.57 -7.51 -4.08
N ILE A 788 37.28 -6.43 -3.74
CA ILE A 788 37.46 -5.95 -2.37
C ILE A 788 37.16 -4.46 -2.35
N GLU A 789 36.19 -4.05 -1.55
CA GLU A 789 35.62 -2.71 -1.59
C GLU A 789 35.48 -2.15 -0.16
N GLU A 790 35.70 -0.83 -0.02
CA GLU A 790 35.50 -0.13 1.25
C GLU A 790 34.08 0.41 1.35
N SER A 791 33.37 0.00 2.39
CA SER A 791 32.07 0.50 2.84
C SER A 791 32.28 1.41 4.06
N GLN A 792 31.31 2.29 4.35
CA GLN A 792 31.40 3.38 5.36
C GLN A 792 31.90 3.00 6.78
N ASP A 793 31.87 1.71 7.14
CA ASP A 793 32.35 1.16 8.41
C ASP A 793 33.16 -0.14 8.26
N ALA A 794 33.45 -0.64 7.05
CA ALA A 794 33.88 -2.02 6.82
C ALA A 794 34.59 -2.26 5.48
N VAL A 795 35.48 -3.26 5.44
CA VAL A 795 35.95 -3.85 4.18
C VAL A 795 35.03 -5.01 3.79
N VAL A 796 34.63 -5.07 2.52
CA VAL A 796 33.83 -6.17 1.94
C VAL A 796 34.69 -6.91 0.93
N VAL A 797 34.78 -8.24 1.06
CA VAL A 797 35.42 -9.14 0.07
C VAL A 797 34.31 -9.99 -0.56
N GLN A 798 34.12 -9.87 -1.87
CA GLN A 798 33.05 -10.54 -2.60
C GLN A 798 33.60 -11.39 -3.76
N HIS A 799 32.96 -12.53 -4.03
CA HIS A 799 33.26 -13.39 -5.18
C HIS A 799 31.97 -13.80 -5.92
N PRO A 800 31.95 -13.88 -7.27
CA PRO A 800 30.73 -14.14 -8.05
C PRO A 800 30.10 -15.52 -7.82
N SER A 801 30.78 -16.42 -7.12
CA SER A 801 30.20 -17.70 -6.67
C SER A 801 29.26 -17.54 -5.46
N GLY A 802 28.86 -16.32 -5.07
CA GLY A 802 27.95 -16.10 -3.95
C GLY A 802 28.60 -16.18 -2.57
N LEU A 803 29.87 -15.78 -2.47
CA LEU A 803 30.58 -15.59 -1.20
C LEU A 803 30.76 -14.09 -0.94
N VAL A 804 30.32 -13.63 0.23
CA VAL A 804 30.53 -12.25 0.70
C VAL A 804 31.02 -12.28 2.15
N LEU A 805 32.20 -11.73 2.39
CA LEU A 805 32.74 -11.50 3.74
C LEU A 805 32.72 -10.00 4.02
N ARG A 806 32.19 -9.61 5.19
CA ARG A 806 32.22 -8.24 5.69
C ARG A 806 33.02 -8.17 6.99
N TYR A 807 34.04 -7.34 7.01
CA TYR A 807 34.88 -7.06 8.18
C TYR A 807 34.64 -5.63 8.66
N CYS A 808 33.91 -5.47 9.76
CA CYS A 808 33.63 -4.17 10.35
C CYS A 808 34.84 -3.61 11.10
N SER A 809 35.00 -2.29 11.05
CA SER A 809 35.88 -1.47 11.91
C SER A 809 35.67 -1.71 13.42
N SER A 810 34.49 -2.20 13.81
CA SER A 810 34.21 -2.64 15.18
C SER A 810 34.90 -3.96 15.58
N GLY A 811 35.50 -4.69 14.63
CA GLY A 811 36.04 -6.04 14.83
C GLY A 811 35.01 -7.17 14.69
N LYS A 812 33.81 -6.90 14.11
CA LYS A 812 32.82 -7.94 13.73
C LYS A 812 33.20 -8.54 12.38
N VAL A 813 33.14 -9.86 12.27
CA VAL A 813 33.14 -10.59 11.00
C VAL A 813 31.72 -11.09 10.70
N SER A 814 31.28 -10.91 9.46
CA SER A 814 30.14 -11.62 8.87
C SER A 814 30.61 -12.39 7.63
N LEU A 815 30.20 -13.64 7.48
CA LEU A 815 30.41 -14.44 6.29
C LEU A 815 29.04 -14.86 5.75
N THR A 816 28.64 -14.31 4.62
CA THR A 816 27.39 -14.62 3.92
C THR A 816 27.68 -15.56 2.75
N LEU A 817 26.89 -16.62 2.63
CA LEU A 817 26.98 -17.62 1.57
C LEU A 817 25.60 -17.88 0.96
N THR A 818 25.54 -17.97 -0.37
CA THR A 818 24.29 -18.26 -1.10
C THR A 818 23.82 -19.70 -0.92
N ALA A 819 22.57 -20.00 -1.29
CA ALA A 819 22.02 -21.37 -1.32
C ALA A 819 22.91 -22.45 -2.00
N ALA A 820 23.82 -22.06 -2.90
CA ALA A 820 24.78 -22.95 -3.57
C ALA A 820 25.80 -23.65 -2.64
N TYR A 821 25.92 -23.24 -1.37
CA TYR A 821 26.81 -23.86 -0.37
C TYR A 821 26.07 -24.76 0.65
N HIS A 822 24.75 -24.93 0.49
CA HIS A 822 23.90 -25.58 1.50
C HIS A 822 24.25 -27.06 1.73
N GLY A 823 24.74 -27.41 2.91
CA GLY A 823 25.12 -28.78 3.30
C GLY A 823 26.50 -29.22 2.76
N GLU A 824 27.21 -28.35 2.06
CA GLU A 824 28.53 -28.62 1.46
C GLU A 824 29.69 -28.19 2.38
N LEU A 825 29.41 -27.73 3.61
CA LEU A 825 30.35 -27.06 4.50
C LEU A 825 30.63 -27.84 5.79
N THR A 826 31.72 -27.46 6.45
CA THR A 826 31.95 -27.67 7.87
C THR A 826 32.78 -26.52 8.44
N GLY A 827 32.82 -26.37 9.76
CA GLY A 827 33.57 -25.31 10.43
C GLY A 827 32.85 -24.85 11.69
N LEU A 828 33.37 -23.82 12.35
CA LEU A 828 32.69 -23.17 13.48
C LEU A 828 31.28 -22.68 13.07
N CYS A 829 31.13 -22.16 11.85
CA CYS A 829 29.87 -21.66 11.29
C CYS A 829 28.82 -22.74 10.98
N GLY A 830 29.11 -24.01 11.28
CA GLY A 830 28.18 -25.10 10.99
C GLY A 830 28.30 -25.67 9.58
N ASN A 831 27.25 -26.34 9.13
CA ASN A 831 27.21 -27.03 7.83
C ASN A 831 26.20 -26.42 6.82
N PHE A 832 25.33 -25.50 7.27
CA PHE A 832 24.34 -24.78 6.46
C PHE A 832 23.33 -25.71 5.76
N ASN A 833 22.66 -26.59 6.49
CA ASN A 833 21.59 -27.46 5.95
C ASN A 833 20.15 -27.07 6.36
N GLY A 834 20.00 -26.01 7.15
CA GLY A 834 18.76 -25.57 7.78
C GLY A 834 18.44 -26.25 9.11
N ARG A 835 19.42 -26.80 9.84
CA ARG A 835 19.23 -27.51 11.13
C ARG A 835 20.21 -27.08 12.21
N VAL A 836 19.79 -26.09 13.00
CA VAL A 836 20.51 -25.61 14.20
C VAL A 836 20.96 -26.72 15.15
N ASP A 837 20.18 -27.79 15.24
CA ASP A 837 20.39 -28.95 16.11
C ASP A 837 21.52 -29.91 15.65
N ASP A 838 22.09 -29.72 14.46
CA ASP A 838 23.21 -30.52 13.94
C ASP A 838 24.45 -29.70 13.53
N ASP A 839 24.48 -28.39 13.82
CA ASP A 839 25.63 -27.51 13.64
C ASP A 839 26.74 -27.70 14.70
N LEU A 840 26.41 -28.23 15.89
CA LEU A 840 27.38 -28.46 16.99
C LEU A 840 28.22 -29.75 16.76
N ARG A 841 28.88 -29.85 15.60
CA ARG A 841 29.72 -30.98 15.21
C ARG A 841 31.21 -30.68 15.31
N LEU A 842 32.00 -31.70 15.64
CA LEU A 842 33.46 -31.69 15.61
C LEU A 842 34.00 -32.04 14.21
N ARG A 843 35.29 -31.78 13.94
CA ARG A 843 35.99 -32.10 12.67
C ARG A 843 35.91 -33.56 12.24
N ASN A 844 35.66 -34.49 13.17
CA ASN A 844 35.47 -35.91 12.90
C ASN A 844 34.02 -36.27 12.47
N GLY A 845 33.11 -35.30 12.44
CA GLY A 845 31.69 -35.46 12.11
C GLY A 845 30.78 -35.82 13.29
N SER A 846 31.29 -36.12 14.49
CA SER A 846 30.43 -36.38 15.66
C SER A 846 29.87 -35.09 16.24
N ALA A 847 28.72 -35.17 16.92
CA ALA A 847 28.29 -34.08 17.80
C ALA A 847 29.32 -33.82 18.91
N ALA A 848 29.38 -32.60 19.43
CA ALA A 848 30.22 -32.24 20.57
C ALA A 848 29.43 -32.31 21.89
N ASP A 849 30.04 -32.89 22.94
CA ASP A 849 29.42 -32.97 24.27
C ASP A 849 29.21 -31.59 24.94
N SER A 850 29.84 -30.54 24.41
CA SER A 850 29.71 -29.17 24.91
C SER A 850 30.22 -28.14 23.88
N PHE A 851 29.78 -26.89 24.00
CA PHE A 851 30.40 -25.76 23.30
C PHE A 851 31.91 -25.62 23.61
N GLY A 852 32.35 -25.96 24.83
CA GLY A 852 33.77 -25.92 25.21
C GLY A 852 34.64 -26.89 24.41
N SER A 853 34.17 -28.11 24.15
CA SER A 853 34.85 -29.07 23.27
C SER A 853 34.75 -28.67 21.79
N PHE A 854 33.59 -28.19 21.34
CA PHE A 854 33.39 -27.65 19.99
C PHE A 854 34.36 -26.50 19.65
N TYR A 855 34.44 -25.47 20.50
CA TYR A 855 35.39 -24.36 20.31
C TYR A 855 36.85 -24.79 20.39
N LYS A 856 37.18 -25.80 21.21
CA LYS A 856 38.54 -26.31 21.31
C LYS A 856 38.98 -27.05 20.04
N ASP A 857 38.06 -27.74 19.37
CA ASP A 857 38.32 -28.49 18.15
C ASP A 857 38.41 -27.57 16.91
N TRP A 858 37.51 -26.58 16.77
CA TRP A 858 37.52 -25.63 15.65
C TRP A 858 38.59 -24.53 15.72
N ARG A 859 39.29 -24.43 16.85
CA ARG A 859 40.49 -23.60 17.02
C ARG A 859 41.70 -24.18 16.24
N LEU A 860 42.63 -23.31 15.87
CA LEU A 860 43.98 -23.59 15.33
C LEU A 860 45.07 -23.23 16.35
#